data_AF-A0A534MH36-F1
#
_entry.id   AF-A0A534MH36-F1
#
_cell.length_a   1.000
_cell.length_b   1.000
_cell.length_c   1.000
_cell.angle_alpha   90.00
_cell.angle_beta   90.00
_cell.angle_gamma   90.00
#
_symmetry.space_group_name_H-M   'P 1'
#
loop_
_entity.id
_entity.type
_entity.pdbx_description
1 polymer ?
#
loop_
_entity_poly.entity_id
_entity_poly.type
_entity_poly.pdbx_seq_one_letter_code
_entity_poly.pdbx_strand_id
1 'polypeptide(L)'
;MKTDTYPAAVLLVTLAAAILVPFVFGPVGVTHAGVGSVGPANDRASSGAHPAGDVVAKSNPRLVRNATNLIADGMFDAIPGPWNYTNGTTGAVTSSRDPTSRARLGHTEPVLRFDSMDDVLGTTPWTSLVSNPQSASNLSQETAIRKEANGSLRDDVTIAQNNQWAGAIRNDPLPWNWSGYNRLAIWMDRATPSALTAWVYVQDQAGGISLGQYALVAGWYRYPLDLNAPLDVSQVDYIAIIFTGTGGTTGTVYVDDVVLFNSTVFAESARVAQTFTKSTPTGGSPNSLRLFFDLQATQSLDVVADLEVVVGNTVEWSESPVASGARTIDVDLSGDAGLQGTGSFTLVFSLRLNRTGSEESSMTAWIDNVTLVIPDTLARISVTPTTASVLVGQTAVFTAGGWDIDGNPLALTAANWSSTIGQLVTVNATSATFHAPTLPGTGVVTVAQGTVRGSANVTVEPPTVAVPPSPPWYTAPWPGLVLLAGALALAGFIALRQSANHAFRIEDLFLINREGLLIAHTTGRRDSHGDADILAGMLTAIMSFAQDVFQEEIGGLRQFEIGSKTVALERSEHVYVAAIGSGPIRNRLSTSLRDFLADIEERYGDRLQWWSGMNEDLLGIDAMVQLFARRERYHRGDWKRHAAAEPEPIVEQPEGPGPVIRVVIVPKEPMRPL
;
A
#
# COMPACT_ATOMS: atom_id res chain seq x y z
N MET A 1 -70.17 53.69 -50.56
CA MET A 1 -68.82 54.26 -50.32
C MET A 1 -67.89 53.11 -49.94
N LYS A 2 -67.17 52.58 -50.94
CA LYS A 2 -65.69 52.48 -51.10
C LYS A 2 -65.06 51.31 -50.32
N THR A 3 -64.37 50.32 -50.92
CA THR A 3 -64.06 49.96 -52.33
C THR A 3 -63.48 48.53 -52.36
N ASP A 4 -63.75 47.78 -53.44
CA ASP A 4 -63.38 46.38 -53.74
C ASP A 4 -61.94 46.15 -54.26
N THR A 5 -61.49 44.88 -54.31
CA THR A 5 -61.11 44.15 -55.57
C THR A 5 -60.63 42.68 -55.33
N TYR A 6 -61.03 41.75 -56.23
CA TYR A 6 -60.50 40.36 -56.47
C TYR A 6 -59.51 40.36 -57.69
N PRO A 7 -58.87 39.27 -58.25
CA PRO A 7 -59.07 37.79 -58.13
C PRO A 7 -57.80 36.85 -58.28
N ALA A 8 -58.05 35.51 -58.35
CA ALA A 8 -57.43 34.45 -59.20
C ALA A 8 -56.20 33.57 -58.78
N ALA A 9 -56.48 32.24 -58.62
CA ALA A 9 -55.98 31.06 -59.36
C ALA A 9 -54.62 30.31 -59.06
N VAL A 10 -54.68 28.96 -59.24
CA VAL A 10 -53.62 27.98 -59.66
C VAL A 10 -52.72 27.38 -58.53
N LEU A 11 -52.40 26.07 -58.37
CA LEU A 11 -52.34 24.85 -59.23
C LEU A 11 -52.60 23.52 -58.46
N LEU A 12 -53.05 22.51 -59.22
CA LEU A 12 -53.39 21.09 -58.96
C LEU A 12 -52.20 20.08 -58.99
N VAL A 13 -52.31 18.97 -58.21
CA VAL A 13 -52.35 17.51 -58.61
C VAL A 13 -51.17 16.92 -59.42
N THR A 14 -50.56 15.79 -58.98
CA THR A 14 -50.57 14.41 -59.58
C THR A 14 -49.30 13.63 -59.12
N LEU A 15 -49.16 12.29 -59.08
CA LEU A 15 -49.99 11.07 -59.22
C LEU A 15 -49.06 9.82 -59.15
N ALA A 16 -49.59 8.66 -58.71
CA ALA A 16 -49.29 7.26 -59.15
C ALA A 16 -47.88 6.65 -58.91
N ALA A 17 -47.64 5.34 -59.01
CA ALA A 17 -48.36 4.06 -58.85
C ALA A 17 -47.31 2.96 -59.13
N ALA A 18 -47.53 1.75 -58.59
CA ALA A 18 -47.36 0.47 -59.30
C ALA A 18 -45.96 -0.02 -59.80
N ILE A 19 -45.62 -1.24 -59.32
CA ILE A 19 -45.35 -2.46 -60.13
C ILE A 19 -43.90 -2.76 -60.65
N LEU A 20 -43.54 -4.06 -60.47
CA LEU A 20 -42.60 -4.95 -61.22
C LEU A 20 -41.06 -4.80 -61.06
N VAL A 21 -40.49 -5.77 -60.30
CA VAL A 21 -39.44 -6.77 -60.69
C VAL A 21 -39.03 -6.64 -62.18
N PRO A 22 -37.74 -6.75 -62.62
CA PRO A 22 -37.06 -8.04 -62.51
C PRO A 22 -35.52 -8.16 -62.73
N PHE A 23 -35.07 -9.44 -62.75
CA PHE A 23 -33.91 -10.04 -63.43
C PHE A 23 -32.49 -9.64 -62.92
N VAL A 24 -31.72 -10.53 -62.28
CA VAL A 24 -31.00 -11.74 -62.76
C VAL A 24 -29.55 -11.46 -63.15
N PHE A 25 -28.63 -12.13 -62.46
CA PHE A 25 -27.61 -13.07 -62.97
C PHE A 25 -26.60 -13.36 -61.84
N GLY A 26 -26.39 -14.64 -61.51
CA GLY A 26 -25.13 -15.08 -60.89
C GLY A 26 -24.02 -15.14 -61.96
N PRO A 27 -23.11 -16.11 -61.91
CA PRO A 27 -22.38 -16.72 -60.80
C PRO A 27 -20.85 -16.70 -61.08
N VAL A 28 -20.09 -17.55 -60.36
CA VAL A 28 -18.88 -18.30 -60.81
C VAL A 28 -17.53 -17.90 -60.22
N GLY A 29 -16.81 -18.95 -59.77
CA GLY A 29 -15.35 -19.03 -59.66
C GLY A 29 -14.90 -19.39 -58.24
N VAL A 30 -14.94 -20.64 -57.76
CA VAL A 30 -13.99 -21.77 -58.04
C VAL A 30 -12.53 -21.26 -58.13
N THR A 31 -11.54 -21.71 -57.35
CA THR A 31 -11.04 -23.08 -57.14
C THR A 31 -9.89 -23.06 -56.10
N HIS A 32 -9.82 -24.12 -55.28
CA HIS A 32 -8.64 -24.96 -54.91
C HIS A 32 -7.37 -24.31 -54.33
N ALA A 33 -6.48 -24.97 -53.59
CA ALA A 33 -6.40 -26.20 -52.79
C ALA A 33 -4.89 -26.33 -52.44
N GLY A 34 -4.57 -27.06 -51.37
CA GLY A 34 -3.20 -27.50 -51.01
C GLY A 34 -2.91 -27.15 -49.55
N VAL A 35 -3.07 -28.01 -48.53
CA VAL A 35 -2.67 -29.40 -48.27
C VAL A 35 -1.16 -29.60 -48.06
N GLY A 36 -0.82 -29.96 -46.81
CA GLY A 36 0.28 -30.85 -46.40
C GLY A 36 1.57 -30.16 -45.93
N SER A 37 2.30 -30.58 -44.89
CA SER A 37 2.14 -31.70 -43.95
C SER A 37 3.17 -31.56 -42.79
N VAL A 38 2.75 -31.92 -41.57
CA VAL A 38 3.39 -32.85 -40.59
C VAL A 38 4.92 -32.82 -40.30
N GLY A 39 5.28 -32.35 -39.08
CA GLY A 39 6.13 -32.94 -37.99
C GLY A 39 7.61 -33.33 -38.21
N PRO A 40 8.38 -33.78 -37.17
CA PRO A 40 8.29 -33.56 -35.71
C PRO A 40 9.67 -33.37 -34.96
N ALA A 41 9.59 -33.12 -33.64
CA ALA A 41 10.47 -33.53 -32.51
C ALA A 41 11.90 -32.94 -32.21
N ASN A 42 12.05 -32.60 -30.92
CA ASN A 42 13.20 -32.60 -29.98
C ASN A 42 14.49 -31.77 -30.24
N ASP A 43 14.88 -30.94 -29.26
CA ASP A 43 16.10 -31.19 -28.45
C ASP A 43 16.31 -30.22 -27.26
N ARG A 44 16.98 -30.76 -26.22
CA ARG A 44 17.56 -30.07 -25.05
C ARG A 44 18.80 -29.28 -25.46
N ALA A 45 19.00 -28.06 -24.93
CA ALA A 45 20.33 -27.51 -24.68
C ALA A 45 20.31 -26.33 -23.68
N SER A 46 21.24 -26.40 -22.72
CA SER A 46 21.69 -25.32 -21.83
C SER A 46 22.68 -24.38 -22.53
N SER A 47 22.72 -23.10 -22.13
CA SER A 47 23.77 -22.06 -22.30
C SER A 47 23.05 -20.73 -22.56
N GLY A 48 23.32 -19.59 -21.95
CA GLY A 48 24.50 -19.03 -21.32
C GLY A 48 24.28 -17.51 -21.29
N ALA A 49 24.86 -16.82 -20.32
CA ALA A 49 24.67 -15.39 -20.07
C ALA A 49 25.21 -14.48 -21.19
N HIS A 50 24.52 -13.37 -21.46
CA HIS A 50 25.06 -12.13 -22.07
C HIS A 50 24.12 -10.91 -21.82
N PRO A 51 24.64 -9.66 -21.94
CA PRO A 51 24.52 -8.62 -20.91
C PRO A 51 23.37 -7.62 -21.10
N ALA A 52 23.25 -6.76 -20.08
CA ALA A 52 22.28 -5.71 -19.84
C ALA A 52 21.84 -4.88 -21.06
N GLY A 53 20.53 -4.78 -21.21
CA GLY A 53 19.82 -3.72 -21.91
C GLY A 53 18.56 -3.37 -21.13
N ASP A 54 18.48 -2.13 -20.68
CA ASP A 54 17.38 -1.55 -19.91
C ASP A 54 15.99 -1.89 -20.49
N VAL A 55 15.24 -2.70 -19.74
CA VAL A 55 13.78 -2.60 -19.70
C VAL A 55 13.40 -2.67 -18.24
N VAL A 56 13.18 -1.49 -17.65
CA VAL A 56 12.52 -1.35 -16.34
C VAL A 56 11.08 -1.83 -16.51
N ALA A 57 10.88 -3.15 -16.46
CA ALA A 57 9.59 -3.73 -16.15
C ALA A 57 9.40 -3.55 -14.65
N LYS A 58 8.75 -2.45 -14.26
CA LYS A 58 8.06 -2.37 -12.96
C LYS A 58 7.01 -3.47 -12.94
N SER A 59 7.40 -4.67 -12.55
CA SER A 59 6.44 -5.66 -12.08
C SER A 59 6.01 -5.16 -10.70
N ASN A 60 4.96 -4.33 -10.69
CA ASN A 60 4.21 -4.13 -9.47
C ASN A 60 3.80 -5.54 -8.99
N PRO A 61 4.15 -5.96 -7.77
CA PRO A 61 3.57 -7.17 -7.20
C PRO A 61 2.06 -6.94 -7.21
N ARG A 62 1.32 -7.69 -8.04
CA ARG A 62 -0.14 -7.69 -8.00
C ARG A 62 -0.53 -8.33 -6.67
N LEU A 63 -0.72 -7.52 -5.64
CA LEU A 63 -1.56 -7.89 -4.53
C LEU A 63 -2.91 -8.31 -5.12
N VAL A 64 -3.22 -9.60 -5.03
CA VAL A 64 -4.59 -10.08 -5.19
C VAL A 64 -5.35 -9.43 -4.04
N ARG A 65 -6.21 -8.45 -4.36
CA ARG A 65 -6.90 -7.53 -3.41
C ARG A 65 -7.85 -8.21 -2.40
N ASN A 66 -7.80 -9.55 -2.28
CA ASN A 66 -8.70 -10.34 -1.43
C ASN A 66 -8.00 -11.36 -0.52
N ALA A 67 -6.67 -11.49 -0.57
CA ALA A 67 -5.98 -12.43 0.32
C ALA A 67 -5.80 -11.80 1.71
N THR A 68 -6.33 -12.43 2.75
CA THR A 68 -6.11 -12.01 4.15
C THR A 68 -4.66 -12.30 4.52
N ASN A 69 -3.89 -11.29 4.95
CA ASN A 69 -2.54 -11.48 5.46
C ASN A 69 -2.61 -12.30 6.78
N LEU A 70 -1.91 -13.43 6.82
CA LEU A 70 -1.83 -14.30 8.00
C LEU A 70 -0.88 -13.77 9.07
N ILE A 71 0.01 -12.84 8.73
CA ILE A 71 0.93 -12.20 9.67
C ILE A 71 0.24 -11.00 10.31
N ALA A 72 0.25 -10.95 11.65
CA ALA A 72 -0.17 -9.77 12.38
C ALA A 72 0.99 -8.76 12.40
N ASP A 73 0.68 -7.46 12.24
CA ASP A 73 1.68 -6.40 12.33
C ASP A 73 2.92 -6.62 11.44
N GLY A 74 2.71 -6.95 10.17
CA GLY A 74 3.80 -7.12 9.19
C GLY A 74 4.66 -5.88 8.96
N MET A 75 4.12 -4.70 9.28
CA MET A 75 4.79 -3.39 9.25
C MET A 75 5.52 -3.06 10.55
N PHE A 76 5.49 -3.94 11.56
CA PHE A 76 6.10 -3.73 12.88
C PHE A 76 5.66 -2.45 13.59
N ASP A 77 4.47 -1.91 13.35
CA ASP A 77 3.98 -0.64 13.92
C ASP A 77 3.49 -0.77 15.36
N ALA A 78 3.08 -1.96 15.80
CA ALA A 78 2.49 -2.16 17.12
C ALA A 78 3.53 -2.14 18.26
N ILE A 79 3.14 -1.56 19.41
CA ILE A 79 3.98 -1.46 20.61
C ILE A 79 3.12 -1.76 21.87
N PRO A 80 3.36 -2.86 22.60
CA PRO A 80 4.17 -4.01 22.20
C PRO A 80 3.51 -4.76 21.03
N GLY A 81 4.29 -5.10 20.01
CA GLY A 81 3.82 -5.88 18.86
C GLY A 81 3.84 -7.40 19.11
N PRO A 82 3.29 -8.21 18.18
CA PRO A 82 3.24 -9.66 18.28
C PRO A 82 4.61 -10.34 18.02
N TRP A 83 5.63 -9.57 17.65
CA TRP A 83 6.97 -10.04 17.35
C TRP A 83 7.82 -10.21 18.62
N ASN A 84 8.46 -11.36 18.74
CA ASN A 84 9.42 -11.66 19.80
C ASN A 84 10.86 -11.55 19.27
N TYR A 85 11.71 -10.82 19.98
CA TYR A 85 13.10 -10.55 19.62
C TYR A 85 14.03 -11.31 20.57
N THR A 86 14.98 -12.07 20.02
CA THR A 86 15.96 -12.84 20.79
C THR A 86 17.38 -12.57 20.30
N ASN A 87 18.21 -11.99 21.19
CA ASN A 87 19.62 -11.74 20.91
C ASN A 87 20.43 -13.04 20.82
N GLY A 88 21.63 -12.93 20.26
CA GLY A 88 22.63 -13.99 20.33
C GLY A 88 23.03 -14.34 21.76
N THR A 89 23.65 -15.50 21.91
CA THR A 89 24.11 -16.08 23.19
C THR A 89 25.07 -15.20 23.99
N THR A 90 25.94 -14.43 23.32
CA THR A 90 26.89 -13.50 23.96
C THR A 90 26.35 -12.08 24.02
N GLY A 91 25.28 -11.79 23.28
CA GLY A 91 24.70 -10.45 23.15
C GLY A 91 25.40 -9.55 22.14
N ALA A 92 26.40 -10.04 21.40
CA ALA A 92 27.09 -9.27 20.37
C ALA A 92 26.21 -9.05 19.14
N VAL A 93 25.51 -10.10 18.69
CA VAL A 93 24.49 -10.01 17.63
C VAL A 93 23.14 -9.77 18.30
N THR A 94 22.52 -8.66 17.93
CA THR A 94 21.31 -8.15 18.58
C THR A 94 20.10 -8.24 17.66
N SER A 95 18.93 -8.36 18.28
CA SER A 95 17.63 -8.24 17.65
C SER A 95 16.82 -7.21 18.39
N SER A 96 16.23 -6.27 17.67
CA SER A 96 15.38 -5.23 18.28
C SER A 96 14.38 -4.69 17.28
N ARG A 97 13.32 -4.05 17.77
CA ARG A 97 12.50 -3.18 16.94
C ARG A 97 13.22 -1.85 16.74
N ASP A 98 13.39 -1.44 15.50
CA ASP A 98 13.92 -0.15 15.12
C ASP A 98 12.87 0.96 15.40
N PRO A 99 13.28 2.20 15.72
CA PRO A 99 12.35 3.31 15.90
C PRO A 99 11.49 3.61 14.66
N THR A 100 11.98 3.24 13.46
CA THR A 100 11.29 3.44 12.18
C THR A 100 10.23 2.36 11.86
N SER A 101 9.77 1.60 12.86
CA SER A 101 8.82 0.48 12.68
C SER A 101 9.37 -0.63 11.78
N ARG A 102 10.57 -1.14 12.08
CA ARG A 102 11.14 -2.29 11.36
C ARG A 102 11.79 -3.26 12.32
N ALA A 103 11.87 -4.55 11.99
CA ALA A 103 12.73 -5.45 12.73
C ALA A 103 14.18 -5.23 12.34
N ARG A 104 15.07 -5.08 13.33
CA ARG A 104 16.51 -4.93 13.14
C ARG A 104 17.21 -6.15 13.73
N LEU A 105 18.04 -6.80 12.92
CA LEU A 105 18.94 -7.87 13.32
C LEU A 105 20.36 -7.47 12.93
N GLY A 106 21.35 -7.58 13.81
CA GLY A 106 22.71 -7.28 13.42
C GLY A 106 23.69 -7.07 14.54
N HIS A 107 24.90 -6.74 14.15
CA HIS A 107 25.99 -6.35 15.01
C HIS A 107 26.62 -5.06 14.47
N THR A 108 26.96 -4.15 15.37
CA THR A 108 27.72 -2.96 15.06
C THR A 108 28.70 -2.77 16.19
N GLU A 109 29.99 -2.92 15.90
CA GLU A 109 31.04 -2.71 16.89
C GLU A 109 31.08 -1.22 17.28
N PRO A 110 30.97 -0.88 18.57
CA PRO A 110 31.17 0.49 19.02
C PRO A 110 32.63 0.92 18.80
N VAL A 111 32.83 2.06 18.16
CA VAL A 111 34.16 2.63 17.88
C VAL A 111 34.27 4.00 18.55
N LEU A 112 35.35 4.19 19.29
CA LEU A 112 35.76 5.50 19.78
C LEU A 112 36.90 6.01 18.92
N ARG A 113 36.70 7.14 18.27
CA ARG A 113 37.79 7.91 17.68
C ARG A 113 38.55 8.61 18.79
N PHE A 114 39.73 8.09 19.12
CA PHE A 114 40.58 8.66 20.16
C PHE A 114 41.27 9.94 19.69
N ASP A 115 41.82 9.92 18.47
CA ASP A 115 42.49 11.07 17.87
C ASP A 115 42.30 11.03 16.35
N SER A 116 41.78 12.10 15.76
CA SER A 116 41.56 12.16 14.31
C SER A 116 42.80 12.56 13.53
N MET A 117 43.91 12.95 14.17
CA MET A 117 45.14 13.43 13.53
C MET A 117 44.95 14.68 12.63
N ASP A 118 43.84 15.40 12.80
CA ASP A 118 43.52 16.61 12.04
C ASP A 118 44.14 17.91 12.65
N ASP A 119 44.63 17.86 13.89
CA ASP A 119 45.25 19.00 14.59
C ASP A 119 46.52 18.58 15.35
N VAL A 120 47.55 18.22 14.58
CA VAL A 120 48.83 17.68 15.09
C VAL A 120 49.53 18.62 16.07
N LEU A 121 49.38 19.94 15.87
CA LEU A 121 50.05 20.98 16.65
C LEU A 121 49.07 21.73 17.58
N GLY A 122 47.93 21.12 17.88
CA GLY A 122 46.87 21.67 18.70
C GLY A 122 47.19 21.77 20.19
N THR A 123 46.14 21.76 21.02
CA THR A 123 46.25 21.91 22.48
C THR A 123 46.81 20.68 23.19
N THR A 124 46.68 19.50 22.59
CA THR A 124 47.32 18.24 23.01
C THR A 124 48.15 17.69 21.86
N PRO A 125 49.29 18.35 21.54
CA PRO A 125 50.00 18.10 20.30
C PRO A 125 50.76 16.77 20.34
N TRP A 126 50.90 16.17 19.17
CA TRP A 126 51.91 15.14 18.96
C TRP A 126 53.28 15.81 18.91
N THR A 127 54.25 15.25 19.61
CA THR A 127 55.61 15.78 19.68
C THR A 127 56.59 14.78 19.09
N SER A 128 57.73 15.26 18.61
CA SER A 128 58.74 14.36 18.05
C SER A 128 59.50 13.63 19.15
N LEU A 129 59.76 12.35 18.91
CA LEU A 129 60.51 11.47 19.78
C LEU A 129 61.62 10.79 18.97
N VAL A 130 62.85 10.93 19.41
CA VAL A 130 64.02 10.36 18.72
C VAL A 130 64.94 9.64 19.69
N SER A 131 65.55 8.55 19.24
CA SER A 131 66.48 7.77 20.06
C SER A 131 67.80 8.50 20.32
N ASN A 132 68.18 9.43 19.44
CA ASN A 132 69.45 10.14 19.46
C ASN A 132 69.33 11.43 18.62
N PRO A 133 70.05 12.53 18.95
CA PRO A 133 69.93 13.80 18.24
C PRO A 133 70.33 13.80 16.75
N GLN A 134 70.98 12.73 16.27
CA GLN A 134 71.31 12.60 14.84
C GLN A 134 70.14 12.04 14.01
N SER A 135 69.20 11.33 14.65
CA SER A 135 67.94 10.91 14.01
C SER A 135 66.93 12.05 14.13
N ALA A 136 65.98 12.10 13.22
CA ALA A 136 65.00 13.18 13.16
C ALA A 136 63.60 12.63 12.93
N SER A 137 62.62 13.26 13.59
CA SER A 137 61.19 13.16 13.30
C SER A 137 60.70 14.61 13.24
N ASN A 138 60.15 14.99 12.09
CA ASN A 138 59.71 16.35 11.84
C ASN A 138 58.21 16.33 11.54
N LEU A 139 57.43 16.58 12.59
CA LEU A 139 55.98 16.50 12.56
C LEU A 139 55.37 17.75 11.94
N SER A 140 54.40 17.57 11.05
CA SER A 140 53.63 18.64 10.45
C SER A 140 52.21 18.20 10.14
N GLN A 141 51.29 19.16 10.03
CA GLN A 141 49.94 18.90 9.57
C GLN A 141 49.94 18.72 8.05
N GLU A 142 49.36 17.62 7.57
CA GLU A 142 49.05 17.41 6.17
C GLU A 142 47.54 17.55 5.95
N THR A 143 47.13 18.10 4.80
CA THR A 143 45.72 18.34 4.47
C THR A 143 45.30 17.73 3.13
N ALA A 144 46.27 17.38 2.27
CA ALA A 144 46.03 16.79 0.97
C ALA A 144 46.07 15.26 1.00
N ILE A 145 46.99 14.67 1.76
CA ILE A 145 47.15 13.22 1.90
C ILE A 145 46.56 12.82 3.25
N ARG A 146 45.39 12.20 3.22
CA ARG A 146 44.60 11.84 4.41
C ARG A 146 43.72 10.64 4.10
N LYS A 147 43.35 9.90 5.13
CA LYS A 147 42.44 8.77 5.06
C LYS A 147 41.01 9.21 5.38
N GLU A 148 40.83 10.07 6.38
CA GLU A 148 39.53 10.60 6.76
C GLU A 148 39.55 12.14 6.93
N ALA A 149 38.36 12.73 7.11
CA ALA A 149 38.18 14.11 7.56
C ALA A 149 39.05 15.18 6.85
N ASN A 150 39.79 15.98 7.63
CA ASN A 150 40.36 17.26 7.22
C ASN A 150 41.88 17.24 6.99
N GLY A 151 42.60 16.29 7.59
CA GLY A 151 44.04 16.17 7.47
C GLY A 151 44.58 14.86 8.01
N SER A 152 45.90 14.76 8.08
CA SER A 152 46.63 13.67 8.72
C SER A 152 47.94 14.20 9.33
N LEU A 153 48.55 13.40 10.20
CA LEU A 153 49.88 13.67 10.70
C LEU A 153 50.92 13.25 9.68
N ARG A 154 51.77 14.19 9.26
CA ARG A 154 52.96 13.90 8.46
C ARG A 154 54.19 13.90 9.35
N ASP A 155 54.99 12.84 9.24
CA ASP A 155 56.31 12.74 9.85
C ASP A 155 57.38 12.52 8.77
N ASP A 156 58.31 13.48 8.64
CA ASP A 156 59.54 13.30 7.86
C ASP A 156 60.63 12.70 8.77
N VAL A 157 60.84 11.40 8.62
CA VAL A 157 61.67 10.55 9.50
C VAL A 157 63.06 10.37 8.90
N THR A 158 64.10 10.50 9.73
CA THR A 158 65.48 10.12 9.41
C THR A 158 66.06 9.22 10.48
N ILE A 159 66.49 8.02 10.08
CA ILE A 159 67.18 7.03 10.91
C ILE A 159 68.67 7.13 10.62
N ALA A 160 69.44 7.78 11.50
CA ALA A 160 70.84 8.10 11.18
C ALA A 160 71.78 6.89 11.23
N GLN A 161 71.57 5.95 12.15
CA GLN A 161 72.39 4.75 12.29
C GLN A 161 71.54 3.51 12.58
N ASN A 162 72.14 2.33 12.43
CA ASN A 162 71.48 1.08 12.84
C ASN A 162 71.13 1.13 14.35
N ASN A 163 69.99 0.54 14.71
CA ASN A 163 69.42 0.54 16.07
C ASN A 163 69.00 1.92 16.59
N GLN A 164 68.91 2.93 15.73
CA GLN A 164 68.28 4.21 16.05
C GLN A 164 66.84 4.25 15.53
N TRP A 165 66.05 5.16 16.09
CA TRP A 165 64.63 5.29 15.79
C TRP A 165 64.17 6.73 15.95
N ALA A 166 63.07 7.07 15.30
CA ALA A 166 62.43 8.38 15.34
C ALA A 166 60.93 8.22 15.09
N GLY A 167 60.12 9.10 15.65
CA GLY A 167 58.67 9.07 15.45
C GLY A 167 57.93 10.09 16.30
N ALA A 168 56.63 9.88 16.47
CA ALA A 168 55.74 10.78 17.18
C ALA A 168 55.29 10.19 18.53
N ILE A 169 55.09 11.05 19.53
CA ILE A 169 54.57 10.70 20.85
C ILE A 169 53.46 11.66 21.26
N ARG A 170 52.45 11.11 21.91
CA ARG A 170 51.49 11.85 22.73
C ARG A 170 51.55 11.32 24.16
N ASN A 171 51.82 12.22 25.10
CA ASN A 171 51.94 11.93 26.52
C ASN A 171 51.14 13.00 27.29
N ASP A 172 49.97 12.61 27.78
CA ASP A 172 49.05 13.52 28.45
C ASP A 172 49.19 13.38 29.98
N PRO A 173 49.12 14.47 30.74
CA PRO A 173 49.28 14.44 32.20
C PRO A 173 48.12 13.75 32.94
N LEU A 174 46.97 13.57 32.28
CA LEU A 174 45.81 12.88 32.81
C LEU A 174 45.60 11.58 32.04
N PRO A 175 45.36 10.45 32.72
CA PRO A 175 45.18 9.18 32.05
C PRO A 175 43.82 9.11 31.34
N TRP A 176 43.81 8.48 30.19
CA TRP A 176 42.64 8.08 29.43
C TRP A 176 42.10 6.74 29.96
N ASN A 177 40.77 6.66 30.09
CA ASN A 177 40.08 5.43 30.47
C ASN A 177 39.52 4.72 29.23
N TRP A 178 40.20 3.65 28.81
CA TRP A 178 39.83 2.81 27.67
C TRP A 178 39.24 1.46 28.07
N SER A 179 38.73 1.31 29.30
CA SER A 179 38.19 0.05 29.82
C SER A 179 37.05 -0.59 29.01
N GLY A 180 36.39 0.18 28.13
CA GLY A 180 35.38 -0.33 27.19
C GLY A 180 35.95 -0.97 25.91
N TYR A 181 37.26 -0.92 25.69
CA TYR A 181 37.93 -1.30 24.46
C TYR A 181 39.09 -2.25 24.74
N ASN A 182 39.33 -3.20 23.84
CA ASN A 182 40.44 -4.16 23.96
C ASN A 182 41.39 -4.12 22.75
N ARG A 183 41.11 -3.26 21.77
CA ARG A 183 41.92 -3.11 20.57
C ARG A 183 41.96 -1.64 20.15
N LEU A 184 43.11 -1.25 19.62
CA LEU A 184 43.37 0.03 19.00
C LEU A 184 43.71 -0.20 17.53
N ALA A 185 43.35 0.70 16.63
CA ALA A 185 43.85 0.68 15.26
C ALA A 185 44.22 2.08 14.78
N ILE A 186 45.23 2.14 13.91
CA ILE A 186 45.77 3.38 13.35
C ILE A 186 45.96 3.21 11.85
N TRP A 187 45.59 4.22 11.06
CA TRP A 187 45.95 4.26 9.65
C TRP A 187 47.35 4.81 9.47
N MET A 188 48.18 4.12 8.68
CA MET A 188 49.50 4.61 8.31
C MET A 188 49.75 4.40 6.81
N ASP A 189 50.42 5.36 6.17
CA ASP A 189 50.87 5.29 4.78
C ASP A 189 52.37 5.58 4.70
N ARG A 190 53.12 4.62 4.16
CA ARG A 190 54.52 4.79 3.81
C ARG A 190 54.65 5.47 2.45
N ALA A 191 54.69 6.79 2.46
CA ALA A 191 54.75 7.60 1.24
C ALA A 191 56.03 7.35 0.42
N THR A 192 57.15 7.08 1.09
CA THR A 192 58.45 6.86 0.43
C THR A 192 58.80 5.37 0.28
N PRO A 193 59.57 4.97 -0.74
CA PRO A 193 59.92 3.56 -0.96
C PRO A 193 60.80 2.93 0.13
N SER A 194 61.39 3.74 1.01
CA SER A 194 62.24 3.33 2.14
C SER A 194 61.58 2.26 3.00
N ALA A 195 62.27 1.17 3.31
CA ALA A 195 61.75 0.12 4.19
C ALA A 195 61.76 0.62 5.65
N LEU A 196 60.59 1.06 6.13
CA LEU A 196 60.38 1.47 7.51
C LEU A 196 59.47 0.45 8.21
N THR A 197 59.76 0.21 9.49
CA THR A 197 58.92 -0.60 10.38
C THR A 197 58.39 0.31 11.48
N ALA A 198 57.08 0.33 11.66
CA ALA A 198 56.41 1.07 12.72
C ALA A 198 56.28 0.22 13.99
N TRP A 199 56.49 0.85 15.13
CA TRP A 199 56.27 0.34 16.47
C TRP A 199 55.21 1.23 17.10
N VAL A 200 54.04 0.67 17.37
CA VAL A 200 52.98 1.35 18.10
C VAL A 200 53.06 0.90 19.54
N TYR A 201 53.38 1.81 20.43
CA TYR A 201 53.61 1.57 21.85
C TYR A 201 52.59 2.35 22.67
N VAL A 202 51.89 1.65 23.55
CA VAL A 202 50.92 2.23 24.48
C VAL A 202 51.36 1.87 25.89
N GLN A 203 51.31 2.84 26.80
CA GLN A 203 51.72 2.67 28.18
C GLN A 203 50.71 3.31 29.15
N ASP A 204 50.58 2.69 30.32
CA ASP A 204 49.85 3.23 31.47
C ASP A 204 50.76 3.97 32.47
N GLN A 205 50.13 4.68 33.40
CA GLN A 205 50.81 5.44 34.46
C GLN A 205 51.75 4.60 35.34
N ALA A 206 51.52 3.28 35.45
CA ALA A 206 52.33 2.36 36.23
C ALA A 206 53.50 1.75 35.43
N GLY A 207 53.58 2.04 34.12
CA GLY A 207 54.58 1.50 33.21
C GLY A 207 54.23 0.14 32.60
N GLY A 208 52.98 -0.32 32.73
CA GLY A 208 52.45 -1.43 31.95
C GLY A 208 52.31 -1.04 30.49
N ILE A 209 52.57 -1.98 29.57
CA ILE A 209 52.71 -1.69 28.14
C ILE A 209 51.92 -2.66 27.27
N SER A 210 51.48 -2.16 26.12
CA SER A 210 51.17 -2.97 24.94
C SER A 210 51.94 -2.44 23.73
N LEU A 211 52.43 -3.35 22.89
CA LEU A 211 53.30 -3.03 21.76
C LEU A 211 52.90 -3.82 20.52
N GLY A 212 52.82 -3.14 19.38
CA GLY A 212 52.67 -3.74 18.06
C GLY A 212 53.80 -3.32 17.13
N GLN A 213 54.28 -4.26 16.31
CA GLN A 213 55.34 -4.01 15.33
C GLN A 213 54.85 -4.37 13.93
N TYR A 214 54.99 -3.44 12.99
CA TYR A 214 54.42 -3.56 11.65
C TYR A 214 55.39 -3.12 10.56
N ALA A 215 55.54 -3.96 9.53
CA ALA A 215 56.18 -3.52 8.30
C ALA A 215 55.23 -2.57 7.55
N LEU A 216 55.69 -1.35 7.28
CA LEU A 216 54.84 -0.36 6.63
C LEU A 216 54.73 -0.65 5.12
N VAL A 217 53.53 -0.50 4.58
CA VAL A 217 53.24 -0.63 3.15
C VAL A 217 53.02 0.74 2.52
N ALA A 218 53.22 0.83 1.21
CA ALA A 218 52.88 2.03 0.46
C ALA A 218 51.36 2.11 0.27
N GLY A 219 50.77 3.29 0.47
CA GLY A 219 49.34 3.50 0.55
C GLY A 219 48.78 3.26 1.96
N TRP A 220 47.62 3.85 2.24
CA TRP A 220 46.93 3.72 3.51
C TRP A 220 46.60 2.26 3.85
N TYR A 221 47.15 1.80 4.97
CA TYR A 221 46.81 0.52 5.58
C TYR A 221 46.54 0.71 7.06
N ARG A 222 45.68 -0.13 7.64
CA ARG A 222 45.27 -0.03 9.02
C ARG A 222 45.95 -1.08 9.87
N TYR A 223 46.50 -0.66 11.00
CA TYR A 223 47.33 -1.51 11.84
C TYR A 223 46.69 -1.70 13.22
N PRO A 224 46.14 -2.90 13.52
CA PRO A 224 45.49 -3.18 14.79
C PRO A 224 46.47 -3.62 15.87
N LEU A 225 46.35 -3.05 17.07
CA LEU A 225 47.09 -3.37 18.29
C LEU A 225 46.13 -3.88 19.37
N ASP A 226 46.35 -5.08 19.88
CA ASP A 226 45.62 -5.58 21.04
C ASP A 226 46.05 -4.87 22.33
N LEU A 227 45.09 -4.43 23.14
CA LEU A 227 45.30 -3.77 24.42
C LEU A 227 45.22 -4.81 25.55
N ASN A 228 46.30 -5.58 25.69
CA ASN A 228 46.39 -6.68 26.64
C ASN A 228 47.28 -6.36 27.84
N ALA A 229 47.12 -7.11 28.92
CA ALA A 229 48.04 -7.08 30.06
C ALA A 229 49.50 -7.31 29.57
N PRO A 230 50.50 -6.59 30.13
CA PRO A 230 50.47 -5.88 31.41
C PRO A 230 49.88 -4.45 31.40
N LEU A 231 49.38 -3.95 30.27
CA LEU A 231 48.74 -2.63 30.20
C LEU A 231 47.42 -2.57 31.00
N ASP A 232 47.30 -1.60 31.91
CA ASP A 232 46.02 -1.19 32.50
C ASP A 232 45.32 -0.17 31.60
N VAL A 233 44.36 -0.65 30.80
CA VAL A 233 43.57 0.17 29.88
C VAL A 233 42.74 1.26 30.55
N SER A 234 42.58 1.23 31.88
CA SER A 234 41.86 2.30 32.60
C SER A 234 42.74 3.50 32.94
N GLN A 235 44.07 3.39 32.83
CA GLN A 235 45.05 4.38 33.26
C GLN A 235 46.11 4.70 32.17
N VAL A 236 45.73 4.65 30.88
CA VAL A 236 46.65 4.90 29.75
C VAL A 236 46.99 6.38 29.68
N ASP A 237 48.27 6.76 29.63
CA ASP A 237 48.69 8.17 29.55
C ASP A 237 49.68 8.45 28.41
N TYR A 238 50.17 7.39 27.77
CA TYR A 238 51.25 7.46 26.80
C TYR A 238 50.93 6.62 25.56
N ILE A 239 51.08 7.22 24.38
CA ILE A 239 51.11 6.53 23.09
C ILE A 239 52.25 7.07 22.23
N ALA A 240 53.02 6.17 21.60
CA ALA A 240 54.06 6.53 20.66
C ALA A 240 53.98 5.68 19.39
N ILE A 241 54.29 6.32 18.27
CA ILE A 241 54.39 5.70 16.95
C ILE A 241 55.84 5.92 16.51
N ILE A 242 56.64 4.87 16.63
CA ILE A 242 58.09 4.91 16.44
C ILE A 242 58.44 4.20 15.14
N PHE A 243 59.26 4.83 14.30
CA PHE A 243 59.75 4.25 13.07
C PHE A 243 61.20 3.80 13.20
N THR A 244 61.47 2.62 12.66
CA THR A 244 62.79 1.98 12.63
C THR A 244 63.14 1.60 11.19
N GLY A 245 64.44 1.52 10.90
CA GLY A 245 64.94 1.16 9.59
C GLY A 245 66.44 0.96 9.59
N THR A 246 67.02 0.74 8.42
CA THR A 246 68.47 0.71 8.25
C THR A 246 69.09 2.09 8.50
N GLY A 247 70.32 2.17 9.00
CA GLY A 247 71.03 3.44 9.15
C GLY A 247 71.16 4.18 7.81
N GLY A 248 70.91 5.48 7.83
CA GLY A 248 70.84 6.34 6.65
C GLY A 248 69.47 6.35 5.94
N THR A 249 68.46 5.69 6.50
CA THR A 249 67.10 5.69 5.91
C THR A 249 66.41 7.01 6.21
N THR A 250 65.92 7.68 5.17
CA THR A 250 65.02 8.83 5.27
C THR A 250 63.73 8.51 4.54
N GLY A 251 62.59 8.90 5.13
CA GLY A 251 61.29 8.66 4.53
C GLY A 251 60.21 9.55 5.12
N THR A 252 59.10 9.64 4.40
CA THR A 252 57.90 10.34 4.87
C THR A 252 56.84 9.29 5.17
N VAL A 253 56.21 9.40 6.34
CA VAL A 253 55.07 8.57 6.75
C VAL A 253 53.90 9.50 7.07
N TYR A 254 52.72 9.09 6.65
CA TYR A 254 51.47 9.72 7.09
C TYR A 254 50.78 8.81 8.09
N VAL A 255 50.21 9.39 9.13
CA VAL A 255 49.46 8.71 10.19
C VAL A 255 48.11 9.39 10.32
N ASP A 256 47.04 8.61 10.38
CA ASP A 256 45.68 9.12 10.46
C ASP A 256 44.81 8.23 11.36
N ASP A 257 43.75 8.83 11.90
CA ASP A 257 42.67 8.24 12.71
C ASP A 257 43.09 7.09 13.65
N VAL A 258 43.34 7.43 14.91
CA VAL A 258 43.52 6.47 16.00
C VAL A 258 42.16 6.15 16.59
N VAL A 259 41.75 4.90 16.45
CA VAL A 259 40.47 4.43 16.98
C VAL A 259 40.65 3.34 18.02
N LEU A 260 39.66 3.20 18.87
CA LEU A 260 39.52 2.17 19.89
C LEU A 260 38.21 1.42 19.63
N PHE A 261 38.28 0.10 19.66
CA PHE A 261 37.12 -0.75 19.49
C PHE A 261 37.28 -2.03 20.31
N ASN A 262 36.18 -2.75 20.48
CA ASN A 262 36.23 -4.07 21.06
C ASN A 262 36.32 -5.10 19.92
N SER A 263 37.18 -6.09 20.04
CA SER A 263 37.18 -7.24 19.15
C SER A 263 36.77 -8.45 19.96
N THR A 264 35.50 -8.82 19.82
CA THR A 264 34.97 -10.07 20.38
C THR A 264 34.82 -11.08 19.24
N VAL A 265 35.32 -12.30 19.46
CA VAL A 265 35.03 -13.41 18.56
C VAL A 265 33.61 -13.86 18.82
N PHE A 266 32.76 -13.80 17.80
CA PHE A 266 31.39 -14.29 17.86
C PHE A 266 31.02 -15.06 16.59
N ALA A 267 30.18 -16.07 16.79
CA ALA A 267 29.57 -16.90 15.76
C ALA A 267 28.20 -17.32 16.27
N GLU A 268 27.23 -16.42 16.15
CA GLU A 268 25.92 -16.57 16.80
C GLU A 268 24.78 -16.00 15.95
N SER A 269 23.54 -16.30 16.37
CA SER A 269 22.34 -15.90 15.65
C SER A 269 21.43 -15.06 16.53
N ALA A 270 20.96 -13.94 15.99
CA ALA A 270 19.85 -13.19 16.54
C ALA A 270 18.58 -13.47 15.72
N ARG A 271 17.42 -13.45 16.39
CA ARG A 271 16.15 -13.91 15.82
C ARG A 271 15.02 -12.93 16.09
N VAL A 272 14.13 -12.81 15.12
CA VAL A 272 12.81 -12.20 15.31
C VAL A 272 11.74 -13.20 14.86
N ALA A 273 10.73 -13.43 15.70
CA ALA A 273 9.76 -14.49 15.51
C ALA A 273 8.33 -14.03 15.80
N GLN A 274 7.37 -14.59 15.06
CA GLN A 274 5.95 -14.43 15.33
C GLN A 274 5.23 -15.75 15.09
N THR A 275 4.24 -16.05 15.91
CA THR A 275 3.33 -17.16 15.69
C THR A 275 2.08 -16.68 14.95
N PHE A 276 1.68 -17.40 13.90
CA PHE A 276 0.44 -17.17 13.17
C PHE A 276 -0.43 -18.42 13.16
N THR A 277 -1.71 -18.25 12.86
CA THR A 277 -2.68 -19.35 12.73
C THR A 277 -3.21 -19.42 11.31
N LYS A 278 -3.14 -20.62 10.73
CA LYS A 278 -3.67 -20.93 9.42
C LYS A 278 -4.94 -21.76 9.59
N SER A 279 -6.09 -21.16 9.30
CA SER A 279 -7.41 -21.79 9.39
C SER A 279 -7.84 -22.53 8.13
N THR A 280 -7.20 -22.24 7.00
CA THR A 280 -7.54 -22.79 5.69
C THR A 280 -6.39 -23.65 5.19
N PRO A 281 -6.61 -24.93 4.82
CA PRO A 281 -5.56 -25.75 4.23
C PRO A 281 -5.18 -25.21 2.84
N THR A 282 -4.00 -25.56 2.33
CA THR A 282 -3.58 -25.26 0.96
C THR A 282 -3.06 -26.52 0.27
N GLY A 283 -3.12 -26.56 -1.06
CA GLY A 283 -2.53 -27.66 -1.84
C GLY A 283 -1.01 -27.53 -2.02
N GLY A 284 -0.40 -28.49 -2.71
CA GLY A 284 1.01 -28.44 -3.12
C GLY A 284 1.28 -27.76 -4.46
N SER A 285 0.24 -27.17 -5.07
CA SER A 285 0.37 -26.45 -6.33
C SER A 285 1.16 -25.16 -6.12
N PRO A 286 2.09 -24.79 -7.02
CA PRO A 286 2.81 -23.52 -6.92
C PRO A 286 1.86 -22.33 -6.74
N ASN A 287 2.29 -21.34 -5.96
CA ASN A 287 1.54 -20.12 -5.63
C ASN A 287 0.26 -20.35 -4.80
N SER A 288 0.15 -21.45 -4.05
CA SER A 288 -0.94 -21.66 -3.09
C SER A 288 -0.67 -21.04 -1.71
N LEU A 289 0.59 -20.77 -1.37
CA LEU A 289 1.01 -20.05 -0.17
C LEU A 289 2.27 -19.22 -0.46
N ARG A 290 2.21 -17.91 -0.22
CA ARG A 290 3.29 -16.98 -0.61
C ARG A 290 3.66 -16.05 0.54
N LEU A 291 4.95 -15.95 0.81
CA LEU A 291 5.54 -15.03 1.78
C LEU A 291 6.28 -13.91 1.04
N PHE A 292 5.95 -12.68 1.39
CA PHE A 292 6.62 -11.46 0.93
C PHE A 292 7.20 -10.73 2.13
N PHE A 293 8.39 -10.15 1.97
CA PHE A 293 8.96 -9.21 2.95
C PHE A 293 9.99 -8.32 2.29
N ASP A 294 10.16 -7.12 2.83
CA ASP A 294 11.21 -6.20 2.43
C ASP A 294 12.44 -6.42 3.32
N LEU A 295 13.60 -6.58 2.68
CA LEU A 295 14.90 -6.77 3.31
C LEU A 295 15.83 -5.65 2.88
N GLN A 296 16.36 -4.92 3.87
CA GLN A 296 17.45 -3.98 3.68
C GLN A 296 18.65 -4.43 4.48
N ALA A 297 19.83 -4.48 3.89
CA ALA A 297 21.06 -4.82 4.62
C ALA A 297 22.20 -3.84 4.33
N THR A 298 23.05 -3.60 5.34
CA THR A 298 24.31 -2.89 5.14
C THR A 298 25.34 -3.76 4.43
N GLN A 299 26.47 -3.18 4.03
CA GLN A 299 27.63 -3.97 3.65
C GLN A 299 28.15 -4.72 4.90
N SER A 300 28.56 -5.98 4.72
CA SER A 300 29.24 -6.74 5.76
C SER A 300 30.71 -6.31 5.84
N LEU A 301 31.14 -5.92 7.03
CA LEU A 301 32.53 -5.60 7.36
C LEU A 301 33.03 -6.63 8.38
N ASP A 302 34.13 -7.30 8.08
CA ASP A 302 34.79 -8.32 8.92
C ASP A 302 33.88 -9.44 9.45
N VAL A 303 32.74 -9.69 8.79
CA VAL A 303 31.78 -10.75 9.10
C VAL A 303 31.27 -11.40 7.84
N VAL A 304 30.93 -12.69 7.93
CA VAL A 304 30.07 -13.39 6.98
C VAL A 304 28.68 -13.49 7.61
N ALA A 305 27.66 -13.10 6.84
CA ALA A 305 26.28 -13.04 7.29
C ALA A 305 25.44 -14.10 6.56
N ASP A 306 24.74 -14.92 7.33
CA ASP A 306 23.78 -15.91 6.83
C ASP A 306 22.39 -15.54 7.37
N LEU A 307 21.43 -15.27 6.49
CA LEU A 307 20.04 -15.00 6.88
C LEU A 307 19.15 -16.17 6.46
N GLU A 308 18.40 -16.71 7.41
CA GLU A 308 17.45 -17.79 7.18
C GLU A 308 16.04 -17.34 7.56
N VAL A 309 15.06 -17.77 6.77
CA VAL A 309 13.63 -17.67 7.07
C VAL A 309 13.11 -19.08 7.31
N VAL A 310 12.68 -19.32 8.53
CA VAL A 310 12.16 -20.61 8.98
C VAL A 310 10.67 -20.47 9.23
N VAL A 311 9.87 -21.37 8.67
CA VAL A 311 8.44 -21.45 8.94
C VAL A 311 8.13 -22.82 9.52
N GLY A 312 7.57 -22.85 10.72
CA GLY A 312 7.43 -24.10 11.47
C GLY A 312 8.81 -24.70 11.78
N ASN A 313 9.16 -25.79 11.09
CA ASN A 313 10.42 -26.52 11.28
C ASN A 313 11.31 -26.55 10.02
N THR A 314 10.90 -25.86 8.96
CA THR A 314 11.55 -25.92 7.65
C THR A 314 12.22 -24.58 7.34
N VAL A 315 13.44 -24.62 6.80
CA VAL A 315 14.09 -23.44 6.22
C VAL A 315 13.49 -23.23 4.82
N GLU A 316 12.67 -22.19 4.69
CA GLU A 316 11.93 -21.88 3.46
C GLU A 316 12.73 -20.99 2.52
N TRP A 317 13.62 -20.17 3.08
CA TRP A 317 14.51 -19.32 2.33
C TRP A 317 15.79 -19.07 3.12
N SER A 318 16.90 -18.96 2.41
CA SER A 318 18.21 -18.67 3.01
C SER A 318 19.07 -17.88 2.04
N GLU A 319 19.91 -17.01 2.57
CA GLU A 319 20.90 -16.26 1.80
C GLU A 319 22.23 -16.18 2.53
N SER A 320 23.31 -16.55 1.83
CA SER A 320 24.68 -16.54 2.32
C SER A 320 25.67 -16.26 1.18
N PRO A 321 26.52 -15.21 1.28
CA PRO A 321 26.40 -14.11 2.23
C PRO A 321 25.19 -13.23 1.91
N VAL A 322 24.61 -12.57 2.92
CA VAL A 322 23.51 -11.61 2.72
C VAL A 322 23.97 -10.42 1.88
N ALA A 323 23.32 -10.19 0.73
CA ALA A 323 23.62 -9.05 -0.13
C ALA A 323 23.18 -7.71 0.50
N SER A 324 23.97 -6.66 0.31
CA SER A 324 23.65 -5.31 0.76
C SER A 324 22.60 -4.62 -0.12
N GLY A 325 21.97 -3.57 0.41
CA GLY A 325 20.91 -2.81 -0.27
C GLY A 325 19.51 -3.26 0.11
N ALA A 326 18.49 -2.57 -0.43
CA ALA A 326 17.08 -2.83 -0.18
C ALA A 326 16.45 -3.63 -1.33
N ARG A 327 15.68 -4.67 -1.00
CA ARG A 327 14.97 -5.52 -1.95
C ARG A 327 13.73 -6.16 -1.33
N THR A 328 12.76 -6.50 -2.15
CA THR A 328 11.62 -7.33 -1.74
C THR A 328 11.94 -8.79 -2.06
N ILE A 329 11.72 -9.67 -1.08
CA ILE A 329 11.85 -11.11 -1.21
C ILE A 329 10.46 -11.72 -1.35
N ASP A 330 10.37 -12.74 -2.19
CA ASP A 330 9.15 -13.45 -2.54
C ASP A 330 9.44 -14.96 -2.52
N VAL A 331 8.77 -15.66 -1.61
CA VAL A 331 9.00 -17.08 -1.34
C VAL A 331 7.70 -17.85 -1.55
N ASP A 332 7.76 -18.89 -2.40
CA ASP A 332 6.67 -19.84 -2.59
C ASP A 332 6.78 -20.99 -1.59
N LEU A 333 5.89 -20.98 -0.61
CA LEU A 333 5.84 -21.95 0.49
C LEU A 333 4.96 -23.16 0.16
N SER A 334 4.39 -23.22 -1.06
CA SER A 334 3.45 -24.28 -1.46
C SER A 334 4.08 -25.69 -1.43
N GLY A 335 5.41 -25.77 -1.55
CA GLY A 335 6.15 -27.03 -1.52
C GLY A 335 6.24 -27.69 -0.14
N ASP A 336 6.06 -26.94 0.96
CA ASP A 336 6.13 -27.52 2.30
C ASP A 336 4.81 -28.24 2.67
N ALA A 337 4.87 -29.57 2.67
CA ALA A 337 3.76 -30.44 3.06
C ALA A 337 3.28 -30.21 4.51
N GLY A 338 4.18 -29.79 5.40
CA GLY A 338 3.85 -29.43 6.78
C GLY A 338 3.00 -28.16 6.89
N LEU A 339 3.13 -27.25 5.91
CA LEU A 339 2.35 -26.01 5.85
C LEU A 339 1.03 -26.16 5.10
N GLN A 340 0.78 -27.27 4.39
CA GLN A 340 -0.48 -27.51 3.66
C GLN A 340 -1.69 -27.71 4.59
N GLY A 341 -1.47 -28.18 5.80
CA GLY A 341 -2.52 -28.36 6.81
C GLY A 341 -2.96 -27.05 7.49
N THR A 342 -4.00 -27.15 8.30
CA THR A 342 -4.39 -26.09 9.24
C THR A 342 -3.62 -26.24 10.55
N GLY A 343 -3.34 -25.14 11.23
CA GLY A 343 -2.56 -25.18 12.47
C GLY A 343 -1.99 -23.84 12.89
N SER A 344 -1.21 -23.86 13.96
CA SER A 344 -0.40 -22.72 14.40
C SER A 344 1.05 -22.97 14.03
N PHE A 345 1.66 -21.98 13.40
CA PHE A 345 3.03 -22.05 12.88
C PHE A 345 3.80 -20.83 13.37
N THR A 346 5.12 -20.96 13.45
CA THR A 346 6.00 -19.84 13.82
C THR A 346 6.85 -19.47 12.62
N LEU A 347 6.81 -18.19 12.24
CA LEU A 347 7.73 -17.57 11.29
C LEU A 347 8.90 -16.99 12.07
N VAL A 348 10.13 -17.34 11.67
CA VAL A 348 11.37 -16.88 12.29
C VAL A 348 12.30 -16.35 11.22
N PHE A 349 12.76 -15.11 11.38
CA PHE A 349 13.93 -14.60 10.67
C PHE A 349 15.14 -14.77 11.60
N SER A 350 16.18 -15.45 11.13
CA SER A 350 17.39 -15.75 11.89
C SER A 350 18.60 -15.25 11.15
N LEU A 351 19.27 -14.22 11.68
CA LEU A 351 20.52 -13.70 11.14
C LEU A 351 21.68 -14.29 11.95
N ARG A 352 22.49 -15.15 11.34
CA ARG A 352 23.76 -15.62 11.87
C ARG A 352 24.89 -14.74 11.35
N LEU A 353 25.73 -14.26 12.26
CA LEU A 353 26.94 -13.54 11.90
C LEU A 353 28.15 -14.32 12.43
N ASN A 354 29.09 -14.63 11.54
CA ASN A 354 30.37 -15.24 11.86
C ASN A 354 31.47 -14.23 11.57
N ARG A 355 32.17 -13.75 12.61
CA ARG A 355 33.29 -12.81 12.43
C ARG A 355 34.44 -13.48 11.68
N THR A 356 35.00 -12.80 10.68
CA THR A 356 36.11 -13.28 9.85
C THR A 356 37.36 -12.43 9.94
N GLY A 357 37.25 -11.17 10.38
CA GLY A 357 38.36 -10.24 10.46
C GLY A 357 38.71 -9.76 11.87
N SER A 358 39.86 -9.09 11.96
CA SER A 358 40.38 -8.48 13.19
C SER A 358 40.02 -7.01 13.33
N GLU A 359 39.51 -6.37 12.29
CA GLU A 359 39.00 -5.00 12.35
C GLU A 359 37.54 -4.96 12.80
N GLU A 360 36.92 -3.79 12.86
CA GLU A 360 35.56 -3.60 13.35
C GLU A 360 34.53 -4.34 12.52
N SER A 361 33.83 -5.25 13.18
CA SER A 361 32.73 -5.96 12.56
C SER A 361 31.48 -5.11 12.50
N SER A 362 30.83 -5.09 11.34
CA SER A 362 29.53 -4.45 11.21
C SER A 362 28.70 -5.13 10.14
N MET A 363 27.46 -5.45 10.50
CA MET A 363 26.42 -5.88 9.58
C MET A 363 25.06 -5.72 10.25
N THR A 364 24.14 -5.00 9.61
CA THR A 364 22.76 -4.90 10.06
C THR A 364 21.81 -5.21 8.91
N ALA A 365 20.80 -6.02 9.20
CA ALA A 365 19.65 -6.28 8.36
C ALA A 365 18.39 -5.71 9.00
N TRP A 366 17.54 -5.10 8.18
CA TRP A 366 16.20 -4.65 8.53
C TRP A 366 15.18 -5.45 7.73
N ILE A 367 14.14 -5.89 8.41
CA ILE A 367 13.00 -6.61 7.82
C ILE A 367 11.75 -5.77 8.04
N ASP A 368 10.95 -5.64 6.99
CA ASP A 368 9.72 -4.85 6.98
C ASP A 368 8.67 -5.49 6.04
N ASN A 369 7.43 -4.99 6.10
CA ASN A 369 6.33 -5.31 5.19
C ASN A 369 6.09 -6.83 5.01
N VAL A 370 6.13 -7.56 6.13
CA VAL A 370 6.00 -9.03 6.12
C VAL A 370 4.54 -9.42 5.85
N THR A 371 4.32 -10.10 4.73
CA THR A 371 3.00 -10.50 4.28
C THR A 371 2.97 -11.96 3.89
N LEU A 372 2.16 -12.76 4.58
CA LEU A 372 1.92 -14.17 4.24
C LEU A 372 0.48 -14.31 3.75
N VAL A 373 0.31 -14.71 2.49
CA VAL A 373 -1.00 -14.78 1.85
C VAL A 373 -1.24 -16.13 1.22
N ILE A 374 -2.50 -16.55 1.25
CA ILE A 374 -3.03 -17.65 0.44
C ILE A 374 -3.64 -17.00 -0.80
N PRO A 375 -3.02 -17.11 -1.99
CA PRO A 375 -3.54 -16.47 -3.20
C PRO A 375 -4.81 -17.18 -3.67
N ASP A 376 -5.86 -16.41 -4.02
CA ASP A 376 -7.08 -16.96 -4.60
C ASP A 376 -6.82 -17.58 -5.98
N THR A 377 -6.70 -18.92 -6.07
CA THR A 377 -6.55 -19.62 -7.37
C THR A 377 -7.85 -20.26 -7.81
N LEU A 378 -8.36 -19.86 -8.99
CA LEU A 378 -9.56 -20.43 -9.61
C LEU A 378 -9.34 -21.91 -9.97
N ALA A 379 -10.08 -22.82 -9.33
CA ALA A 379 -9.98 -24.25 -9.56
C ALA A 379 -11.17 -24.81 -10.37
N ARG A 380 -12.36 -24.23 -10.22
CA ARG A 380 -13.59 -24.69 -10.89
C ARG A 380 -14.44 -23.52 -11.38
N ILE A 381 -15.10 -23.73 -12.52
CA ILE A 381 -16.18 -22.85 -13.01
C ILE A 381 -17.46 -23.68 -13.11
N SER A 382 -18.60 -23.13 -12.68
CA SER A 382 -19.91 -23.75 -12.83
C SER A 382 -20.90 -22.77 -13.45
N VAL A 383 -21.77 -23.30 -14.31
CA VAL A 383 -22.69 -22.54 -15.15
C VAL A 383 -24.12 -22.87 -14.73
N THR A 384 -24.94 -21.83 -14.54
CA THR A 384 -26.35 -21.95 -14.15
C THR A 384 -27.24 -21.30 -15.23
N PRO A 385 -28.30 -21.99 -15.71
CA PRO A 385 -28.66 -23.38 -15.40
C PRO A 385 -27.70 -24.40 -16.05
N THR A 386 -27.47 -25.55 -15.41
CA THR A 386 -26.63 -26.64 -15.95
C THR A 386 -27.24 -27.33 -17.17
N THR A 387 -28.57 -27.28 -17.28
CA THR A 387 -29.37 -27.78 -18.40
C THR A 387 -30.47 -26.78 -18.73
N ALA A 388 -30.59 -26.34 -19.98
CA ALA A 388 -31.64 -25.44 -20.44
C ALA A 388 -32.40 -26.05 -21.64
N SER A 389 -33.73 -25.93 -21.64
CA SER A 389 -34.56 -26.16 -22.84
C SER A 389 -35.09 -24.82 -23.34
N VAL A 390 -34.83 -24.51 -24.61
CA VAL A 390 -35.16 -23.22 -25.24
C VAL A 390 -35.89 -23.48 -26.54
N LEU A 391 -37.01 -22.79 -26.79
CA LEU A 391 -37.72 -22.91 -28.06
C LEU A 391 -36.93 -22.23 -29.19
N VAL A 392 -37.07 -22.74 -30.41
CA VAL A 392 -36.50 -22.14 -31.63
C VAL A 392 -36.77 -20.63 -31.69
N GLY A 393 -35.70 -19.84 -31.86
CA GLY A 393 -35.77 -18.37 -31.97
C GLY A 393 -35.95 -17.60 -30.65
N GLN A 394 -36.00 -18.27 -29.50
CA GLN A 394 -36.03 -17.63 -28.17
C GLN A 394 -34.62 -17.44 -27.58
N THR A 395 -34.53 -16.72 -26.47
CA THR A 395 -33.27 -16.45 -25.75
C THR A 395 -33.27 -17.05 -24.35
N ALA A 396 -32.08 -17.35 -23.83
CA ALA A 396 -31.87 -17.80 -22.46
C ALA A 396 -30.61 -17.16 -21.86
N VAL A 397 -30.59 -16.91 -20.56
CA VAL A 397 -29.43 -16.31 -19.87
C VAL A 397 -28.69 -17.41 -19.10
N PHE A 398 -27.36 -17.43 -19.25
CA PHE A 398 -26.47 -18.29 -18.48
C PHE A 398 -25.58 -17.44 -17.59
N THR A 399 -25.43 -17.83 -16.34
CA THR A 399 -24.51 -17.22 -15.39
C THR A 399 -23.40 -18.18 -14.99
N ALA A 400 -22.18 -17.69 -14.81
CA ALA A 400 -21.03 -18.47 -14.37
C ALA A 400 -20.49 -17.95 -13.03
N GLY A 401 -20.22 -18.88 -12.11
CA GLY A 401 -19.47 -18.63 -10.89
C GLY A 401 -18.09 -19.28 -10.97
N GLY A 402 -17.09 -18.68 -10.31
CA GLY A 402 -15.80 -19.32 -10.07
C GLY A 402 -15.72 -19.85 -8.65
N TRP A 403 -14.96 -20.92 -8.46
CA TRP A 403 -14.63 -21.48 -7.15
C TRP A 403 -13.14 -21.80 -7.08
N ASP A 404 -12.55 -21.58 -5.91
CA ASP A 404 -11.21 -22.08 -5.60
C ASP A 404 -11.23 -23.60 -5.32
N ILE A 405 -10.07 -24.17 -5.00
CA ILE A 405 -9.92 -25.60 -4.72
C ILE A 405 -10.63 -26.03 -3.42
N ASP A 406 -10.88 -25.06 -2.54
CA ASP A 406 -11.48 -25.25 -1.21
C ASP A 406 -12.99 -25.00 -1.20
N GLY A 407 -13.57 -24.60 -2.33
CA GLY A 407 -15.01 -24.42 -2.51
C GLY A 407 -15.53 -23.02 -2.18
N ASN A 408 -14.66 -22.02 -1.97
CA ASN A 408 -15.06 -20.63 -1.79
C ASN A 408 -15.36 -19.98 -3.14
N PRO A 409 -16.33 -19.03 -3.20
CA PRO A 409 -16.64 -18.33 -4.44
C PRO A 409 -15.52 -17.36 -4.83
N LEU A 410 -15.07 -17.44 -6.09
CA LEU A 410 -14.04 -16.59 -6.68
C LEU A 410 -14.59 -15.87 -7.92
N ALA A 411 -14.34 -14.55 -8.02
CA ALA A 411 -14.80 -13.73 -9.13
C ALA A 411 -14.09 -14.09 -10.45
N LEU A 412 -14.86 -14.18 -11.54
CA LEU A 412 -14.34 -14.38 -12.90
C LEU A 412 -14.01 -13.03 -13.53
N THR A 413 -12.77 -12.83 -13.97
CA THR A 413 -12.28 -11.55 -14.49
C THR A 413 -12.05 -11.56 -16.00
N ALA A 414 -11.92 -12.73 -16.63
CA ALA A 414 -11.60 -12.88 -18.06
C ALA A 414 -12.19 -14.16 -18.65
N ALA A 415 -13.50 -14.35 -18.48
CA ALA A 415 -14.20 -15.53 -18.95
C ALA A 415 -14.55 -15.44 -20.45
N ASN A 416 -14.14 -16.46 -21.20
CA ASN A 416 -14.45 -16.65 -22.61
C ASN A 416 -15.65 -17.59 -22.74
N TRP A 417 -16.75 -17.09 -23.27
CA TRP A 417 -17.96 -17.85 -23.54
C TRP A 417 -17.98 -18.33 -24.99
N SER A 418 -18.36 -19.60 -25.20
CA SER A 418 -18.56 -20.20 -26.51
C SER A 418 -19.75 -21.15 -26.50
N SER A 419 -20.35 -21.38 -27.66
CA SER A 419 -21.46 -22.31 -27.82
C SER A 419 -21.26 -23.16 -29.06
N THR A 420 -21.67 -24.43 -28.99
CA THR A 420 -21.66 -25.34 -30.15
C THR A 420 -22.91 -25.22 -31.01
N ILE A 421 -23.95 -24.53 -30.53
CA ILE A 421 -25.21 -24.26 -31.24
C ILE A 421 -25.66 -22.81 -31.01
N GLY A 422 -26.39 -22.20 -31.93
CA GLY A 422 -26.87 -20.83 -31.76
C GLY A 422 -25.76 -19.77 -31.65
N GLN A 423 -26.12 -18.57 -31.25
CA GLN A 423 -25.19 -17.45 -31.03
C GLN A 423 -25.20 -17.04 -29.55
N LEU A 424 -24.05 -16.60 -29.03
CA LEU A 424 -23.94 -16.04 -27.69
C LEU A 424 -23.61 -14.55 -27.79
N VAL A 425 -24.32 -13.75 -27.00
CA VAL A 425 -24.00 -12.35 -26.72
C VAL A 425 -23.50 -12.27 -25.29
N THR A 426 -22.20 -12.09 -25.12
CA THR A 426 -21.57 -11.95 -23.80
C THR A 426 -21.93 -10.59 -23.21
N VAL A 427 -22.54 -10.57 -22.02
CA VAL A 427 -22.92 -9.35 -21.32
C VAL A 427 -21.78 -8.90 -20.40
N ASN A 428 -21.16 -9.85 -19.69
CA ASN A 428 -19.97 -9.65 -18.87
C ASN A 428 -19.26 -11.00 -18.62
N ALA A 429 -18.19 -11.01 -17.82
CA ALA A 429 -17.45 -12.24 -17.50
C ALA A 429 -18.31 -13.32 -16.82
N THR A 430 -19.36 -12.94 -16.12
CA THR A 430 -20.23 -13.84 -15.35
C THR A 430 -21.58 -14.14 -16.00
N SER A 431 -21.93 -13.51 -17.12
CA SER A 431 -23.26 -13.61 -17.73
C SER A 431 -23.21 -13.52 -19.26
N ALA A 432 -23.88 -14.46 -19.92
CA ALA A 432 -24.03 -14.48 -21.37
C ALA A 432 -25.48 -14.82 -21.77
N THR A 433 -25.98 -14.14 -22.80
CA THR A 433 -27.30 -14.40 -23.37
C THR A 433 -27.16 -15.28 -24.60
N PHE A 434 -27.78 -16.45 -24.56
CA PHE A 434 -27.85 -17.42 -25.64
C PHE A 434 -29.06 -17.13 -26.53
N HIS A 435 -28.84 -17.09 -27.85
CA HIS A 435 -29.88 -16.97 -28.87
C HIS A 435 -30.03 -18.29 -29.62
N ALA A 436 -31.19 -18.93 -29.49
CA ALA A 436 -31.46 -20.21 -30.09
C ALA A 436 -31.50 -20.13 -31.64
N PRO A 437 -30.87 -21.08 -32.36
CA PRO A 437 -30.92 -21.14 -33.82
C PRO A 437 -32.33 -21.47 -34.34
N THR A 438 -32.53 -21.33 -35.64
CA THR A 438 -33.81 -21.60 -36.32
C THR A 438 -34.11 -23.09 -36.53
N LEU A 439 -33.16 -23.98 -36.22
CA LEU A 439 -33.28 -25.43 -36.33
C LEU A 439 -33.21 -26.06 -34.94
N PRO A 440 -34.06 -27.05 -34.62
CA PRO A 440 -33.97 -27.79 -33.37
C PRO A 440 -32.69 -28.63 -33.30
N GLY A 441 -32.12 -28.78 -32.11
CA GLY A 441 -30.86 -29.49 -31.90
C GLY A 441 -30.33 -29.36 -30.48
N THR A 442 -29.32 -30.16 -30.15
CA THR A 442 -28.65 -30.14 -28.84
C THR A 442 -27.24 -29.61 -28.98
N GLY A 443 -26.77 -28.86 -27.97
CA GLY A 443 -25.40 -28.39 -27.91
C GLY A 443 -25.00 -27.95 -26.52
N VAL A 444 -23.82 -27.35 -26.42
CA VAL A 444 -23.18 -27.04 -25.14
C VAL A 444 -22.72 -25.60 -25.15
N VAL A 445 -23.07 -24.88 -24.09
CA VAL A 445 -22.51 -23.57 -23.75
C VAL A 445 -21.33 -23.81 -22.82
N THR A 446 -20.14 -23.33 -23.22
CA THR A 446 -18.89 -23.48 -22.48
C THR A 446 -18.39 -22.10 -22.06
N VAL A 447 -17.95 -21.99 -20.81
CA VAL A 447 -17.22 -20.84 -20.29
C VAL A 447 -15.83 -21.28 -19.87
N ALA A 448 -14.80 -20.50 -20.20
CA ALA A 448 -13.42 -20.80 -19.89
C ALA A 448 -12.67 -19.57 -19.39
N GLN A 449 -11.88 -19.71 -18.32
CA GLN A 449 -10.91 -18.70 -17.90
C GLN A 449 -9.54 -19.39 -17.80
N GLY A 450 -8.65 -19.10 -18.74
CA GLY A 450 -7.39 -19.83 -18.91
C GLY A 450 -7.64 -21.30 -19.26
N THR A 451 -7.16 -22.23 -18.41
CA THR A 451 -7.30 -23.68 -18.58
C THR A 451 -8.55 -24.27 -17.93
N VAL A 452 -9.19 -23.57 -17.00
CA VAL A 452 -10.37 -24.04 -16.26
C VAL A 452 -11.63 -23.74 -17.06
N ARG A 453 -12.53 -24.73 -17.15
CA ARG A 453 -13.76 -24.66 -17.96
C ARG A 453 -14.99 -25.12 -17.18
N GLY A 454 -16.13 -24.49 -17.45
CA GLY A 454 -17.47 -24.92 -17.03
C GLY A 454 -18.38 -25.08 -18.25
N SER A 455 -19.34 -25.99 -18.19
CA SER A 455 -20.25 -26.25 -19.33
C SER A 455 -21.70 -26.43 -18.88
N ALA A 456 -22.63 -26.01 -19.72
CA ALA A 456 -24.07 -26.26 -19.59
C ALA A 456 -24.63 -26.87 -20.88
N ASN A 457 -25.52 -27.84 -20.75
CA ASN A 457 -26.18 -28.47 -21.90
C ASN A 457 -27.43 -27.68 -22.30
N VAL A 458 -27.63 -27.50 -23.60
CA VAL A 458 -28.76 -26.76 -24.16
C VAL A 458 -29.47 -27.60 -25.20
N THR A 459 -30.79 -27.74 -25.04
CA THR A 459 -31.67 -28.42 -26.00
C THR A 459 -32.59 -27.37 -26.63
N VAL A 460 -32.58 -27.28 -27.96
CA VAL A 460 -33.44 -26.38 -28.71
C VAL A 460 -34.61 -27.19 -29.26
N GLU A 461 -35.81 -26.92 -28.73
CA GLU A 461 -37.02 -27.65 -29.06
C GLU A 461 -37.84 -26.95 -30.15
N PRO A 462 -38.47 -27.70 -31.06
CA PRO A 462 -39.37 -27.13 -32.06
C PRO A 462 -40.60 -26.48 -31.38
N PRO A 463 -41.22 -25.47 -32.01
CA PRO A 463 -42.43 -24.86 -31.45
C PRO A 463 -43.53 -25.92 -31.31
N THR A 464 -44.10 -26.02 -30.11
CA THR A 464 -45.22 -26.94 -29.85
C THR A 464 -46.44 -26.47 -30.65
N VAL A 465 -46.94 -27.30 -31.58
CA VAL A 465 -48.21 -27.03 -32.27
C VAL A 465 -49.35 -27.26 -31.28
N ALA A 466 -49.83 -26.19 -30.67
CA ALA A 466 -51.05 -26.22 -29.86
C ALA A 466 -52.27 -26.34 -30.80
N VAL A 467 -52.90 -27.51 -30.82
CA VAL A 467 -54.24 -27.67 -31.41
C VAL A 467 -55.24 -27.04 -30.44
N PRO A 468 -56.03 -26.03 -30.83
CA PRO A 468 -57.01 -25.44 -29.93
C PRO A 468 -58.11 -26.45 -29.61
N PRO A 469 -58.56 -26.60 -28.34
CA PRO A 469 -59.78 -27.34 -28.07
C PRO A 469 -60.97 -26.61 -28.72
N SER A 470 -61.88 -27.38 -29.30
CA SER A 470 -63.10 -26.89 -29.95
C SER A 470 -63.97 -26.07 -28.98
N PRO A 471 -64.71 -25.05 -29.47
CA PRO A 471 -65.47 -24.16 -28.58
C PRO A 471 -66.74 -24.85 -28.05
N PRO A 472 -67.02 -24.81 -26.73
CA PRO A 472 -68.32 -25.17 -26.20
C PRO A 472 -69.13 -23.89 -25.96
N TRP A 473 -69.87 -23.40 -26.97
CA TRP A 473 -70.85 -22.33 -26.77
C TRP A 473 -72.22 -22.75 -27.26
N TYR A 474 -72.90 -23.62 -26.52
CA TYR A 474 -74.35 -23.54 -26.44
C TYR A 474 -74.71 -23.73 -24.97
N THR A 475 -75.55 -22.84 -24.46
CA THR A 475 -76.15 -22.80 -23.11
C THR A 475 -75.34 -22.13 -21.98
N ALA A 476 -75.31 -20.79 -21.95
CA ALA A 476 -75.42 -20.03 -20.70
C ALA A 476 -75.81 -18.55 -20.97
N PRO A 477 -76.71 -17.95 -20.16
CA PRO A 477 -77.34 -16.67 -20.46
C PRO A 477 -76.43 -15.47 -20.11
N TRP A 478 -76.55 -14.45 -20.96
CA TRP A 478 -75.67 -13.28 -21.10
C TRP A 478 -75.68 -12.15 -20.02
N PRO A 479 -76.47 -12.09 -18.93
CA PRO A 479 -76.48 -10.86 -18.11
C PRO A 479 -75.22 -10.61 -17.23
N GLY A 480 -74.37 -11.60 -16.98
CA GLY A 480 -73.28 -11.48 -15.99
C GLY A 480 -72.03 -10.73 -16.47
N LEU A 481 -71.77 -10.66 -17.78
CA LEU A 481 -70.48 -10.16 -18.30
C LEU A 481 -70.39 -8.63 -18.37
N VAL A 482 -71.52 -7.92 -18.38
CA VAL A 482 -71.53 -6.44 -18.39
C VAL A 482 -71.22 -5.87 -16.99
N LEU A 483 -71.57 -6.59 -15.91
CA LEU A 483 -71.27 -6.18 -14.53
C LEU A 483 -69.80 -6.41 -14.16
N LEU A 484 -69.16 -7.44 -14.70
CA LEU A 484 -67.74 -7.73 -14.48
C LEU A 484 -66.81 -6.74 -15.20
N ALA A 485 -67.15 -6.31 -16.42
CA ALA A 485 -66.38 -5.29 -17.14
C ALA A 485 -66.48 -3.90 -16.47
N GLY A 486 -67.66 -3.53 -15.96
CA GLY A 486 -67.86 -2.30 -15.19
C GLY A 486 -67.14 -2.30 -13.85
N ALA A 487 -67.14 -3.43 -13.13
CA ALA A 487 -66.42 -3.57 -11.86
C ALA A 487 -64.89 -3.55 -12.03
N LEU A 488 -64.35 -4.13 -13.11
CA LEU A 488 -62.92 -4.08 -13.41
C LEU A 488 -62.47 -2.69 -13.89
N ALA A 489 -63.31 -1.96 -14.62
CA ALA A 489 -63.02 -0.57 -15.00
C ALA A 489 -63.04 0.37 -13.77
N LEU A 490 -63.96 0.17 -12.83
CA LEU A 490 -64.02 0.92 -11.58
C LEU A 490 -62.85 0.57 -10.64
N ALA A 491 -62.48 -0.70 -10.53
CA ALA A 491 -61.30 -1.15 -9.78
C ALA A 491 -60.00 -0.63 -10.39
N GLY A 492 -59.88 -0.61 -11.73
CA GLY A 492 -58.76 -0.01 -12.45
C GLY A 492 -58.66 1.50 -12.25
N PHE A 493 -59.79 2.21 -12.25
CA PHE A 493 -59.84 3.66 -12.01
C PHE A 493 -59.52 4.03 -10.55
N ILE A 494 -59.92 3.20 -9.57
CA ILE A 494 -59.59 3.39 -8.15
C ILE A 494 -58.13 3.02 -7.87
N ALA A 495 -57.59 1.98 -8.50
CA ALA A 495 -56.17 1.60 -8.39
C ALA A 495 -55.25 2.67 -9.01
N LEU A 496 -55.62 3.26 -10.15
CA LEU A 496 -54.90 4.39 -10.75
C LEU A 496 -54.97 5.66 -9.88
N ARG A 497 -56.03 5.84 -9.09
CA ARG A 497 -56.18 6.98 -8.18
C ARG A 497 -55.45 6.79 -6.83
N GLN A 498 -55.28 5.55 -6.36
CA GLN A 498 -54.51 5.23 -5.14
C GLN A 498 -52.99 5.10 -5.39
N SER A 499 -52.55 4.80 -6.61
CA SER A 499 -51.13 4.73 -6.99
C SER A 499 -50.41 6.09 -7.04
N ALA A 500 -51.09 7.19 -6.68
CA ALA A 500 -50.49 8.52 -6.61
C ALA A 500 -49.70 8.80 -5.30
N ASN A 501 -49.71 7.89 -4.31
CA ASN A 501 -49.23 8.19 -2.95
C ASN A 501 -47.94 7.47 -2.50
N HIS A 502 -47.16 6.84 -3.38
CA HIS A 502 -45.78 6.47 -3.02
C HIS A 502 -44.84 7.63 -3.34
N ALA A 503 -44.77 8.59 -2.41
CA ALA A 503 -43.81 9.69 -2.47
C ALA A 503 -42.41 9.20 -2.09
N PHE A 504 -41.39 9.71 -2.77
CA PHE A 504 -39.99 9.50 -2.37
C PHE A 504 -39.79 10.08 -0.96
N ARG A 505 -39.48 9.21 0.00
CA ARG A 505 -39.26 9.63 1.39
C ARG A 505 -37.77 9.85 1.61
N ILE A 506 -37.38 11.08 1.91
CA ILE A 506 -36.00 11.42 2.27
C ILE A 506 -35.72 10.81 3.64
N GLU A 507 -34.78 9.86 3.67
CA GLU A 507 -34.31 9.21 4.89
C GLU A 507 -33.13 9.96 5.47
N ASP A 508 -32.18 10.38 4.62
CA ASP A 508 -30.99 11.12 5.02
C ASP A 508 -30.69 12.24 4.02
N LEU A 509 -30.30 13.41 4.54
CA LEU A 509 -29.86 14.56 3.73
C LEU A 509 -28.46 14.98 4.18
N PHE A 510 -27.55 15.11 3.23
CA PHE A 510 -26.18 15.58 3.44
C PHE A 510 -25.93 16.85 2.64
N LEU A 511 -25.39 17.87 3.30
CA LEU A 511 -24.93 19.10 2.69
C LEU A 511 -23.41 19.14 2.77
N ILE A 512 -22.75 19.27 1.63
CA ILE A 512 -21.30 19.08 1.53
C ILE A 512 -20.69 20.20 0.69
N ASN A 513 -19.55 20.74 1.14
CA ASN A 513 -18.82 21.80 0.44
C ASN A 513 -18.12 21.26 -0.82
N ARG A 514 -17.83 22.10 -1.81
CA ARG A 514 -17.09 21.76 -3.04
C ARG A 514 -15.78 20.98 -2.84
N GLU A 515 -15.14 21.11 -1.67
CA GLU A 515 -13.90 20.42 -1.30
C GLU A 515 -14.13 19.04 -0.65
N GLY A 516 -15.38 18.57 -0.55
CA GLY A 516 -15.76 17.27 0.00
C GLY A 516 -16.02 17.25 1.51
N LEU A 517 -16.00 18.41 2.18
CA LEU A 517 -16.21 18.52 3.63
C LEU A 517 -17.70 18.60 3.99
N LEU A 518 -18.17 17.74 4.91
CA LEU A 518 -19.55 17.71 5.37
C LEU A 518 -19.88 18.99 6.16
N ILE A 519 -20.88 19.75 5.70
CA ILE A 519 -21.37 20.98 6.34
C ILE A 519 -22.49 20.66 7.34
N ALA A 520 -23.47 19.87 6.90
CA ALA A 520 -24.63 19.53 7.73
C ALA A 520 -25.22 18.19 7.33
N HIS A 521 -25.80 17.50 8.31
CA HIS A 521 -26.47 16.23 8.12
C HIS A 521 -27.75 16.18 8.95
N THR A 522 -28.84 15.68 8.36
CA THR A 522 -30.06 15.36 9.09
C THR A 522 -30.58 13.99 8.70
N THR A 523 -30.99 13.23 9.71
CA THR A 523 -31.67 11.93 9.56
C THR A 523 -33.17 12.12 9.79
N GLY A 524 -34.00 11.62 8.88
CA GLY A 524 -35.46 11.57 9.04
C GLY A 524 -35.96 10.35 9.83
N ARG A 525 -35.05 9.49 10.30
CA ARG A 525 -35.35 8.22 10.98
C ARG A 525 -35.66 8.46 12.45
N ARG A 526 -36.90 8.20 12.87
CA ARG A 526 -37.30 8.35 14.28
C ARG A 526 -36.84 7.22 15.20
N ASP A 527 -36.35 6.10 14.67
CA ASP A 527 -35.88 4.98 15.47
C ASP A 527 -34.75 4.26 14.73
N SER A 528 -33.50 4.40 15.19
CA SER A 528 -32.39 3.46 14.93
C SER A 528 -31.22 3.79 15.84
N HIS A 529 -31.31 3.34 17.09
CA HIS A 529 -30.14 3.01 17.90
C HIS A 529 -29.59 1.68 17.33
N GLY A 530 -28.51 1.74 16.57
CA GLY A 530 -27.85 0.55 16.02
C GLY A 530 -27.30 0.81 14.62
N ASP A 531 -25.98 0.66 14.48
CA ASP A 531 -25.18 0.66 13.25
C ASP A 531 -24.50 1.99 12.85
N ALA A 532 -23.64 2.48 13.75
CA ALA A 532 -22.60 3.45 13.41
C ALA A 532 -21.62 2.92 12.34
N ASP A 533 -21.38 1.60 12.28
CA ASP A 533 -20.42 0.99 11.35
C ASP A 533 -20.96 0.88 9.91
N ILE A 534 -22.27 0.68 9.74
CA ILE A 534 -22.92 0.71 8.41
C ILE A 534 -23.02 2.15 7.89
N LEU A 535 -23.26 3.11 8.80
CA LEU A 535 -23.25 4.53 8.47
C LEU A 535 -21.86 5.00 8.05
N ALA A 536 -20.80 4.56 8.71
CA ALA A 536 -19.41 4.86 8.34
C ALA A 536 -19.07 4.30 6.95
N GLY A 537 -19.41 3.03 6.67
CA GLY A 537 -19.18 2.44 5.35
C GLY A 537 -19.97 3.13 4.22
N MET A 538 -21.20 3.55 4.49
CA MET A 538 -22.03 4.30 3.54
C MET A 538 -21.49 5.73 3.32
N LEU A 539 -21.06 6.41 4.39
CA LEU A 539 -20.42 7.73 4.33
C LEU A 539 -19.11 7.68 3.53
N THR A 540 -18.28 6.65 3.75
CA THR A 540 -17.05 6.45 2.97
C THR A 540 -17.35 6.23 1.49
N ALA A 541 -18.37 5.43 1.15
CA ALA A 541 -18.76 5.21 -0.24
C ALA A 541 -19.32 6.47 -0.92
N ILE A 542 -20.09 7.30 -0.20
CA ILE A 542 -20.60 8.58 -0.72
C ILE A 542 -19.46 9.60 -0.87
N MET A 543 -18.52 9.67 0.07
CA MET A 543 -17.35 10.54 0.00
C MET A 543 -16.41 10.13 -1.14
N SER A 544 -16.15 8.83 -1.32
CA SER A 544 -15.32 8.36 -2.44
C SER A 544 -16.00 8.60 -3.78
N PHE A 545 -17.32 8.41 -3.85
CA PHE A 545 -18.09 8.68 -5.07
C PHE A 545 -18.15 10.18 -5.40
N ALA A 546 -18.36 11.03 -4.39
CA ALA A 546 -18.29 12.46 -4.58
C ALA A 546 -16.91 12.87 -5.11
N GLN A 547 -15.82 12.35 -4.51
CA GLN A 547 -14.43 12.56 -4.96
C GLN A 547 -14.17 12.07 -6.39
N ASP A 548 -14.69 10.91 -6.80
CA ASP A 548 -14.56 10.39 -8.17
C ASP A 548 -15.31 11.26 -9.19
N VAL A 549 -16.53 11.72 -8.86
CA VAL A 549 -17.31 12.63 -9.71
C VAL A 549 -16.64 14.01 -9.83
N PHE A 550 -15.79 14.41 -8.87
CA PHE A 550 -15.02 15.65 -8.95
C PHE A 550 -13.81 15.58 -9.88
N GLN A 551 -13.33 14.39 -10.27
CA GLN A 551 -12.21 14.26 -11.21
C GLN A 551 -12.63 14.19 -12.68
N GLU A 552 -13.91 14.00 -13.00
CA GLU A 552 -14.41 13.98 -14.39
C GLU A 552 -15.21 15.24 -14.74
N GLU A 553 -14.54 16.16 -15.44
CA GLU A 553 -15.18 17.16 -16.29
C GLU A 553 -15.95 16.40 -17.40
N ILE A 554 -17.26 16.20 -17.23
CA ILE A 554 -18.35 16.17 -18.22
C ILE A 554 -19.58 15.51 -17.56
N GLY A 555 -20.67 16.28 -17.44
CA GLY A 555 -21.83 15.94 -16.63
C GLY A 555 -22.66 14.72 -17.06
N GLY A 556 -23.43 14.20 -16.11
CA GLY A 556 -24.58 13.34 -16.44
C GLY A 556 -25.25 12.58 -15.29
N LEU A 557 -24.56 12.29 -14.19
CA LEU A 557 -25.13 11.39 -13.17
C LEU A 557 -25.87 12.17 -12.07
N ARG A 558 -27.15 12.44 -12.32
CA ARG A 558 -28.08 13.06 -11.34
C ARG A 558 -28.72 12.06 -10.37
N GLN A 559 -28.54 10.77 -10.60
CA GLN A 559 -29.23 9.71 -9.87
C GLN A 559 -28.47 8.38 -9.96
N PHE A 560 -28.43 7.64 -8.86
CA PHE A 560 -27.99 6.25 -8.84
C PHE A 560 -28.72 5.45 -7.75
N GLU A 561 -28.79 4.13 -7.94
CA GLU A 561 -29.44 3.20 -7.01
C GLU A 561 -28.36 2.35 -6.32
N ILE A 562 -28.40 2.30 -4.98
CA ILE A 562 -27.59 1.38 -4.17
C ILE A 562 -28.54 0.48 -3.39
N GLY A 563 -28.61 -0.80 -3.76
CA GLY A 563 -29.48 -1.78 -3.11
C GLY A 563 -30.96 -1.39 -3.25
N SER A 564 -31.65 -1.13 -2.14
CA SER A 564 -33.05 -0.70 -2.11
C SER A 564 -33.22 0.82 -1.90
N LYS A 565 -32.13 1.59 -1.96
CA LYS A 565 -32.13 3.05 -1.74
C LYS A 565 -31.75 3.77 -3.02
N THR A 566 -32.40 4.89 -3.27
CA THR A 566 -32.11 5.78 -4.40
C THR A 566 -31.48 7.06 -3.87
N VAL A 567 -30.36 7.47 -4.49
CA VAL A 567 -29.63 8.68 -4.11
C VAL A 567 -29.84 9.74 -5.18
N ALA A 568 -30.32 10.91 -4.77
CA ALA A 568 -30.45 12.11 -5.60
C ALA A 568 -29.31 13.08 -5.27
N LEU A 569 -28.57 13.51 -6.28
CA LEU A 569 -27.46 14.46 -6.12
C LEU A 569 -27.74 15.71 -6.94
N GLU A 570 -27.72 16.88 -6.32
CA GLU A 570 -27.82 18.18 -7.00
C GLU A 570 -26.67 19.09 -6.53
N ARG A 571 -26.15 19.89 -7.47
CA ARG A 571 -24.98 20.76 -7.28
C ARG A 571 -25.36 22.23 -7.49
N SER A 572 -24.84 23.11 -6.64
CA SER A 572 -24.78 24.57 -6.81
C SER A 572 -23.33 25.06 -6.95
N GLU A 573 -23.12 26.37 -6.83
CA GLU A 573 -21.82 27.00 -7.12
C GLU A 573 -20.75 26.65 -6.08
N HIS A 574 -21.11 26.62 -4.79
CA HIS A 574 -20.19 26.36 -3.68
C HIS A 574 -20.55 25.09 -2.89
N VAL A 575 -21.77 24.57 -3.02
CA VAL A 575 -22.28 23.47 -2.19
C VAL A 575 -22.96 22.40 -3.06
N TYR A 576 -23.04 21.18 -2.55
CA TYR A 576 -23.89 20.14 -3.11
C TYR A 576 -24.72 19.47 -2.03
N VAL A 577 -25.87 18.94 -2.44
CA VAL A 577 -26.80 18.22 -1.59
C VAL A 577 -26.99 16.80 -2.09
N ALA A 578 -26.85 15.83 -1.18
CA ALA A 578 -27.16 14.42 -1.43
C ALA A 578 -28.38 14.03 -0.59
N ALA A 579 -29.47 13.63 -1.25
CA ALA A 579 -30.67 13.13 -0.60
C ALA A 579 -30.79 11.62 -0.84
N ILE A 580 -30.85 10.84 0.23
CA ILE A 580 -31.00 9.38 0.20
C ILE A 580 -32.42 9.05 0.65
N GLY A 581 -33.09 8.19 -0.10
CA GLY A 581 -34.44 7.77 0.24
C GLY A 581 -34.87 6.49 -0.44
N SER A 582 -36.02 5.98 -0.01
CA SER A 582 -36.66 4.81 -0.60
C SER A 582 -37.80 5.24 -1.53
N GLY A 583 -37.79 4.75 -2.78
CA GLY A 583 -38.87 4.94 -3.75
C GLY A 583 -38.43 5.60 -5.07
N PRO A 584 -39.29 5.63 -6.11
CA PRO A 584 -38.93 6.22 -7.40
C PRO A 584 -38.87 7.76 -7.32
N ILE A 585 -37.72 8.34 -7.66
CA ILE A 585 -37.52 9.79 -7.72
C ILE A 585 -38.34 10.36 -8.89
N ARG A 586 -39.30 11.25 -8.60
CA ARG A 586 -40.00 12.06 -9.63
C ARG A 586 -39.23 13.35 -9.88
N ASN A 587 -39.32 13.92 -11.10
CA ASN A 587 -38.69 15.20 -11.50
C ASN A 587 -38.90 16.38 -10.52
N ARG A 588 -39.91 16.31 -9.65
CA ARG A 588 -40.24 17.34 -8.66
C ARG A 588 -39.24 17.43 -7.50
N LEU A 589 -38.61 16.32 -7.10
CA LEU A 589 -37.62 16.33 -6.02
C LEU A 589 -36.36 17.11 -6.42
N SER A 590 -35.87 16.88 -7.64
CA SER A 590 -34.76 17.63 -8.22
C SER A 590 -35.03 19.13 -8.25
N THR A 591 -36.27 19.55 -8.56
CA THR A 591 -36.66 20.97 -8.49
C THR A 591 -36.58 21.52 -7.07
N SER A 592 -37.11 20.80 -6.07
CA SER A 592 -37.04 21.24 -4.67
C SER A 592 -35.62 21.27 -4.10
N LEU A 593 -34.74 20.32 -4.47
CA LEU A 593 -33.32 20.33 -4.06
C LEU A 593 -32.58 21.54 -4.65
N ARG A 594 -32.88 21.92 -5.89
CA ARG A 594 -32.31 23.12 -6.52
C ARG A 594 -32.79 24.41 -5.88
N ASP A 595 -34.10 24.51 -5.59
CA ASP A 595 -34.66 25.68 -4.92
C ASP A 595 -34.08 25.84 -3.49
N PHE A 596 -33.81 24.72 -2.81
CA PHE A 596 -33.15 24.70 -1.51
C PHE A 596 -31.69 25.14 -1.56
N LEU A 597 -30.90 24.59 -2.50
CA LEU A 597 -29.53 25.02 -2.70
C LEU A 597 -29.45 26.51 -3.09
N ALA A 598 -30.37 27.00 -3.92
CA ALA A 598 -30.42 28.41 -4.29
C ALA A 598 -30.63 29.35 -3.08
N ASP A 599 -31.44 28.95 -2.10
CA ASP A 599 -31.63 29.72 -0.85
C ASP A 599 -30.40 29.69 0.06
N ILE A 600 -29.64 28.58 0.07
CA ILE A 600 -28.38 28.48 0.83
C ILE A 600 -27.30 29.37 0.20
N GLU A 601 -27.15 29.31 -1.12
CA GLU A 601 -26.18 30.15 -1.84
C GLU A 601 -26.53 31.64 -1.71
N GLU A 602 -27.82 32.00 -1.79
CA GLU A 602 -28.26 33.39 -1.60
C GLU A 602 -27.96 33.93 -0.19
N ARG A 603 -27.96 33.06 0.84
CA ARG A 603 -27.79 33.47 2.24
C ARG A 603 -26.36 33.35 2.75
N TYR A 604 -25.61 32.35 2.28
CA TYR A 604 -24.31 31.98 2.83
C TYR A 604 -23.19 31.93 1.78
N GLY A 605 -23.46 32.19 0.49
CA GLY A 605 -22.50 32.03 -0.61
C GLY A 605 -21.14 32.69 -0.35
N ASP A 606 -21.12 33.96 0.08
CA ASP A 606 -19.88 34.69 0.39
C ASP A 606 -19.10 34.10 1.57
N ARG A 607 -19.78 33.47 2.54
CA ARG A 607 -19.14 32.82 3.70
C ARG A 607 -18.68 31.41 3.38
N LEU A 608 -19.40 30.71 2.50
CA LEU A 608 -19.08 29.35 2.06
C LEU A 608 -17.79 29.31 1.22
N GLN A 609 -17.42 30.42 0.57
CA GLN A 609 -16.14 30.55 -0.15
C GLN A 609 -14.90 30.52 0.76
N TRP A 610 -15.03 30.92 2.03
CA TRP A 610 -13.92 31.05 2.99
C TRP A 610 -14.16 30.25 4.27
N TRP A 611 -15.03 29.23 4.21
CA TRP A 611 -15.47 28.50 5.39
C TRP A 611 -14.36 27.64 5.97
N SER A 612 -14.11 27.82 7.28
CA SER A 612 -12.99 27.24 8.03
C SER A 612 -13.23 25.82 8.54
N GLY A 613 -14.41 25.24 8.30
CA GLY A 613 -14.81 23.91 8.78
C GLY A 613 -15.50 23.90 10.16
N MET A 614 -15.80 25.05 10.75
CA MET A 614 -16.57 25.14 12.02
C MET A 614 -18.02 25.58 11.76
N ASN A 615 -19.01 24.85 12.32
CA ASN A 615 -20.45 25.13 12.13
C ASN A 615 -20.92 26.44 12.80
N GLU A 616 -20.11 27.01 13.69
CA GLU A 616 -20.41 28.21 14.47
C GLU A 616 -20.55 29.48 13.59
N ASP A 617 -19.95 29.47 12.39
CA ASP A 617 -19.99 30.57 11.42
C ASP A 617 -21.28 30.62 10.55
N LEU A 618 -22.04 29.51 10.53
CA LEU A 618 -23.23 29.29 9.69
C LEU A 618 -24.51 29.17 10.54
N LEU A 619 -24.76 30.18 11.38
CA LEU A 619 -25.92 30.26 12.28
C LEU A 619 -27.25 30.00 11.55
N GLY A 620 -27.91 28.89 11.87
CA GLY A 620 -29.24 28.52 11.39
C GLY A 620 -29.27 27.61 10.15
N ILE A 621 -28.12 27.13 9.65
CA ILE A 621 -28.07 26.20 8.51
C ILE A 621 -28.70 24.84 8.86
N ASP A 622 -28.48 24.34 10.08
CA ASP A 622 -29.07 23.09 10.58
C ASP A 622 -30.60 23.16 10.63
N ALA A 623 -31.16 24.32 10.99
CA ALA A 623 -32.60 24.53 11.00
C ALA A 623 -33.19 24.51 9.59
N MET A 624 -32.50 25.07 8.59
CA MET A 624 -32.92 25.01 7.18
C MET A 624 -32.88 23.57 6.64
N VAL A 625 -31.80 22.83 6.95
CA VAL A 625 -31.62 21.42 6.56
C VAL A 625 -32.68 20.52 7.19
N GLN A 626 -32.97 20.68 8.48
CA GLN A 626 -34.03 19.93 9.17
C GLN A 626 -35.44 20.29 8.65
N LEU A 627 -35.66 21.54 8.26
CA LEU A 627 -36.94 21.99 7.71
C LEU A 627 -37.20 21.37 6.33
N PHE A 628 -36.19 21.31 5.47
CA PHE A 628 -36.27 20.64 4.19
C PHE A 628 -36.54 19.13 4.37
N ALA A 629 -35.81 18.46 5.26
CA ALA A 629 -35.99 17.03 5.49
C ALA A 629 -37.38 16.64 6.01
N ARG A 630 -38.10 17.56 6.67
CA ARG A 630 -39.47 17.35 7.15
C ARG A 630 -40.56 17.63 6.12
N ARG A 631 -40.26 18.35 5.03
CA ARG A 631 -41.26 18.79 4.05
C ARG A 631 -40.99 18.17 2.68
N GLU A 632 -41.98 17.44 2.15
CA GLU A 632 -41.90 16.86 0.79
C GLU A 632 -41.87 17.90 -0.35
N ARG A 633 -42.08 19.19 -0.06
CA ARG A 633 -42.10 20.29 -1.03
C ARG A 633 -41.43 21.53 -0.44
N TYR A 634 -40.38 21.98 -1.11
CA TYR A 634 -39.66 23.21 -0.77
C TYR A 634 -39.71 24.15 -1.99
N HIS A 635 -40.11 25.41 -1.75
CA HIS A 635 -40.02 26.50 -2.73
C HIS A 635 -39.07 27.57 -2.21
N ARG A 636 -38.38 28.25 -3.12
CA ARG A 636 -37.45 29.34 -2.80
C ARG A 636 -38.12 30.38 -1.89
N GLY A 637 -37.52 30.64 -0.73
CA GLY A 637 -38.02 31.57 0.29
C GLY A 637 -38.92 30.98 1.38
N ASP A 638 -39.18 29.67 1.39
CA ASP A 638 -40.01 29.01 2.43
C ASP A 638 -39.43 29.17 3.85
N TRP A 639 -38.10 29.33 3.98
CA TRP A 639 -37.43 29.57 5.26
C TRP A 639 -37.83 30.92 5.90
N LYS A 640 -38.14 31.95 5.10
CA LYS A 640 -38.49 33.30 5.59
C LYS A 640 -39.81 33.34 6.37
N ARG A 641 -40.74 32.40 6.08
CA ARG A 641 -42.03 32.30 6.80
C ARG A 641 -41.89 31.77 8.23
N HIS A 642 -40.79 31.09 8.54
CA HIS A 642 -40.55 30.51 9.86
C HIS A 642 -39.57 31.33 10.71
N ALA A 643 -38.64 32.06 10.07
CA ALA A 643 -37.82 33.05 10.77
C ALA A 643 -38.65 34.22 11.35
N ALA A 644 -39.82 34.53 10.75
CA ALA A 644 -40.73 35.56 11.23
C ALA A 644 -41.61 35.14 12.43
N ALA A 645 -41.48 33.91 12.93
CA ALA A 645 -42.32 33.35 13.99
C ALA A 645 -41.61 33.22 15.35
N GLU A 646 -40.35 33.65 15.48
CA GLU A 646 -39.68 33.77 16.78
C GLU A 646 -39.95 35.15 17.40
N PRO A 647 -40.44 35.21 18.65
CA PRO A 647 -40.65 36.48 19.35
C PRO A 647 -39.31 37.13 19.71
N GLU A 648 -39.22 38.46 19.58
CA GLU A 648 -38.06 39.25 19.99
C GLU A 648 -37.64 38.96 21.45
N PRO A 649 -36.33 39.04 21.77
CA PRO A 649 -35.83 38.69 23.10
C PRO A 649 -36.30 39.70 24.15
N ILE A 650 -36.96 39.19 25.18
CA ILE A 650 -37.36 39.95 26.37
C ILE A 650 -36.09 40.29 27.17
N VAL A 651 -35.90 41.58 27.42
CA VAL A 651 -34.95 42.12 28.39
C VAL A 651 -35.57 42.01 29.78
N GLU A 652 -34.94 41.31 30.72
CA GLU A 652 -35.29 41.45 32.14
C GLU A 652 -34.06 41.39 33.06
N GLN A 653 -34.02 42.37 33.97
CA GLN A 653 -33.00 42.63 35.01
C GLN A 653 -33.20 41.74 36.26
N PRO A 654 -32.24 41.68 37.19
CA PRO A 654 -32.04 40.54 38.10
C PRO A 654 -32.81 40.65 39.42
N GLU A 655 -33.25 39.49 39.92
CA GLU A 655 -33.41 39.24 41.36
C GLU A 655 -32.62 37.98 41.75
N GLY A 656 -31.78 38.09 42.78
CA GLY A 656 -31.23 36.93 43.51
C GLY A 656 -31.98 36.72 44.84
N PRO A 657 -31.46 35.89 45.79
CA PRO A 657 -30.45 34.85 45.62
C PRO A 657 -30.79 33.50 46.31
N GLY A 658 -30.16 32.43 45.83
CA GLY A 658 -29.63 31.34 46.66
C GLY A 658 -30.11 29.91 46.35
N PRO A 659 -29.31 28.85 46.66
CA PRO A 659 -27.94 28.86 47.21
C PRO A 659 -26.86 28.41 46.21
N VAL A 660 -25.67 28.96 46.42
CA VAL A 660 -24.44 28.79 45.62
C VAL A 660 -23.61 27.65 46.20
N ILE A 661 -23.22 26.68 45.37
CA ILE A 661 -22.08 25.78 45.65
C ILE A 661 -20.81 26.49 45.16
N ARG A 662 -19.94 26.89 46.09
CA ARG A 662 -18.61 27.45 45.81
C ARG A 662 -17.59 26.32 45.64
N VAL A 663 -17.01 26.19 44.46
CA VAL A 663 -15.70 25.55 44.28
C VAL A 663 -14.65 26.68 44.16
N VAL A 664 -13.70 26.68 45.08
CA VAL A 664 -12.60 27.65 45.15
C VAL A 664 -11.42 27.09 44.35
N ILE A 665 -11.01 27.80 43.30
CA ILE A 665 -9.70 27.63 42.66
C ILE A 665 -8.84 28.83 43.12
N VAL A 666 -7.74 28.55 43.80
CA VAL A 666 -6.75 29.55 44.22
C VAL A 666 -5.73 29.73 43.09
N PRO A 667 -5.58 30.93 42.50
CA PRO A 667 -4.46 31.24 41.61
C PRO A 667 -3.23 31.63 42.44
N LYS A 668 -2.07 31.08 42.11
CA LYS A 668 -0.78 31.54 42.65
C LYS A 668 -0.32 32.72 41.79
N GLU A 669 -0.52 33.94 42.29
CA GLU A 669 0.00 35.15 41.66
C GLU A 669 1.53 35.24 41.75
N PRO A 670 2.18 35.92 40.78
CA PRO A 670 3.59 36.26 40.81
C PRO A 670 3.80 37.62 41.52
N MET A 671 4.91 37.80 42.24
CA MET A 671 5.41 39.15 42.51
C MET A 671 6.94 39.24 42.38
N ARG A 672 7.29 40.39 41.81
CA ARG A 672 8.59 40.91 41.34
C ARG A 672 9.39 41.52 42.52
N PRO A 673 10.58 42.10 42.28
CA PRO A 673 11.81 41.84 43.04
C PRO A 673 12.03 42.75 44.25
N LEU A 674 12.94 42.33 45.12
CA LEU A 674 13.84 43.19 45.90
C LEU A 674 15.24 42.58 45.88
#